data_AF-A0A6B0HL36-F1
#
_entry.id   AF-A0A6B0HL36-F1
#
_cell.length_a   1.000
_cell.length_b   1.000
_cell.length_c   1.000
_cell.angle_alpha   90.00
_cell.angle_beta   90.00
_cell.angle_gamma   90.00
#
_symmetry.space_group_name_H-M   'P 1'
#
loop_
_entity.id
_entity.type
_entity.pdbx_description
1 polymer ?
#
loop_
_entity_poly.entity_id
_entity_poly.type
_entity_poly.pdbx_seq_one_letter_code
_entity_poly.pdbx_strand_id
1 'polypeptide(L)'
;MSTRTSALDAVVFGVDVQSGDVRGDAPSYALVEYDGEEVDRDVVSHRKLRRLIDDEEPAIVATDNMYELAADKDQLVHFLGTLPTGTKLVQVTGDEQPEPLSRVAKRHGIPYGKEPMKEAEAAARLAAHNVGYEVSAFTDTTEVKVSRGRSTGSGGWSEDRYTRRIHGSVKRRSREVESDLEDANLEYEKEVRESYGGYANAIFTVEGKPSEIPVSRNRSGDVRVEIERERRDGIEFRPLAKRRDHVIVGIDPGTTTAVAIVGLEGEVLDVWSSRTSDTAEVIEWIVERGRPIVVAADVTPIPETVEKFRRSFDAAGWTPETDLPIDEKQHRTREHPYDDDHQRDAMAAALYAFDDHEDQFERIARKLPPGVDRDEVTARVVAGEESVEAVLTDLEDDDEADEESTEHEPRELTEEEKRIKDLERQVDRLQSHVGTLEDRLEERDDRIEDLEAELTVSKREERKKVRKDREVSRLERKANRLERERDEAREEIEALEDKVERMKALWKLDHSNFSDVSAEKEGLVPVKVVEKFTKGAIREADNQYGIAAGDVVYLRDASGAGRSTADLLAEFDPRVVLKEGGLSEVADEILFEAEIPVGPAGDVAMQEVDELAVAREEDVDAVIDDWHELARERELDRKAAMVDQLISEHRAGDNEV
;
A
#
# COMPACT_ATOMS: atom_id res chain seq x y z
N MET A 1 14.77 22.99 -15.33
CA MET A 1 13.53 23.70 -15.70
C MET A 1 12.52 22.65 -16.11
N SER A 2 11.31 22.68 -15.53
CA SER A 2 10.29 21.66 -15.77
C SER A 2 9.79 21.70 -17.22
N THR A 3 9.99 20.59 -17.95
CA THR A 3 9.56 20.34 -19.34
C THR A 3 8.04 20.45 -19.54
N ARG A 4 7.24 20.53 -18.45
CA ARG A 4 5.79 20.76 -18.51
C ARG A 4 5.40 22.16 -18.99
N THR A 5 6.28 23.16 -18.89
CA THR A 5 5.89 24.56 -19.17
C THR A 5 6.20 25.01 -20.60
N SER A 6 7.10 24.35 -21.34
CA SER A 6 7.49 24.78 -22.70
C SER A 6 6.59 24.23 -23.82
N ALA A 7 5.74 23.24 -23.54
CA ALA A 7 4.87 22.63 -24.54
C ALA A 7 3.55 23.39 -24.78
N LEU A 8 3.22 24.37 -23.93
CA LEU A 8 1.96 25.12 -24.01
C LEU A 8 2.04 26.40 -24.88
N ASP A 9 3.23 26.78 -25.36
CA ASP A 9 3.45 28.00 -26.19
C ASP A 9 4.09 27.69 -27.57
N ALA A 10 4.18 26.41 -27.95
CA ALA A 10 4.92 25.99 -29.14
C ALA A 10 3.98 25.56 -30.28
N VAL A 11 4.12 26.18 -31.46
CA VAL A 11 3.31 25.89 -32.64
C VAL A 11 3.59 24.47 -33.15
N VAL A 12 2.52 23.69 -33.33
CA VAL A 12 2.52 22.33 -33.87
C VAL A 12 1.79 22.32 -35.21
N PHE A 13 2.43 21.76 -36.23
CA PHE A 13 1.82 21.53 -37.54
C PHE A 13 1.33 20.09 -37.62
N GLY A 14 0.04 19.88 -37.86
CA GLY A 14 -0.51 18.59 -38.28
C GLY A 14 -0.59 18.52 -39.80
N VAL A 15 -0.14 17.41 -40.37
CA VAL A 15 -0.10 17.22 -41.82
C VAL A 15 -0.65 15.86 -42.22
N ASP A 16 -1.51 15.87 -43.24
CA ASP A 16 -2.05 14.68 -43.90
C ASP A 16 -2.15 14.90 -45.42
N VAL A 17 -2.18 13.81 -46.21
CA VAL A 17 -2.34 13.89 -47.67
C VAL A 17 -3.78 14.22 -48.05
N GLN A 18 -4.02 15.47 -48.46
CA GLN A 18 -5.33 15.93 -48.91
C GLN A 18 -5.74 15.32 -50.26
N SER A 19 -4.80 15.25 -51.22
CA SER A 19 -5.02 14.65 -52.54
C SER A 19 -3.71 14.41 -53.28
N GLY A 20 -3.73 13.45 -54.21
CA GLY A 20 -2.54 12.99 -54.91
C GLY A 20 -1.86 11.82 -54.19
N ASP A 21 -0.75 11.37 -54.74
CA ASP A 21 0.12 10.35 -54.15
C ASP A 21 1.51 10.97 -54.04
N VAL A 22 2.17 10.77 -52.90
CA VAL A 22 3.56 11.19 -52.67
C VAL A 22 4.50 10.55 -53.71
N ARG A 23 4.11 9.40 -54.27
CA ARG A 23 4.80 8.69 -55.37
C ARG A 23 4.39 9.16 -56.77
N GLY A 24 3.40 10.05 -56.89
CA GLY A 24 2.84 10.55 -58.15
C GLY A 24 3.10 12.04 -58.40
N ASP A 25 2.36 12.66 -59.33
CA ASP A 25 2.53 14.07 -59.68
C ASP A 25 1.75 15.01 -58.74
N ALA A 26 2.50 15.83 -58.00
CA ALA A 26 2.06 17.00 -57.22
C ALA A 26 1.03 16.75 -56.09
N PRO A 27 1.44 16.11 -54.97
CA PRO A 27 0.60 15.97 -53.80
C PRO A 27 0.24 17.34 -53.19
N SER A 28 -1.00 17.44 -52.70
CA SER A 28 -1.48 18.51 -51.83
C SER A 28 -1.70 17.97 -50.43
N TYR A 29 -1.37 18.77 -49.43
CA TYR A 29 -1.43 18.43 -48.02
C TYR A 29 -2.49 19.25 -47.32
N ALA A 30 -3.22 18.61 -46.41
CA ALA A 30 -3.97 19.29 -45.37
C ALA A 30 -2.98 19.71 -44.31
N LEU A 31 -2.90 21.01 -44.03
CA LEU A 31 -2.05 21.57 -42.99
C LEU A 31 -2.94 22.16 -41.91
N VAL A 32 -2.67 21.80 -40.66
CA VAL A 32 -3.30 22.38 -39.48
C VAL A 32 -2.23 22.96 -38.58
N GLU A 33 -2.36 24.22 -38.22
CA GLU A 33 -1.47 24.91 -37.31
C GLU A 33 -2.19 25.02 -35.95
N TYR A 34 -1.56 24.53 -34.89
CA TYR A 34 -2.12 24.48 -33.55
C TYR A 34 -1.13 25.02 -32.53
N ASP A 35 -1.51 26.05 -31.79
CA ASP A 35 -0.67 26.70 -30.77
C ASP A 35 -1.06 26.34 -29.33
N GLY A 36 -2.09 25.50 -29.16
CA GLY A 36 -2.66 25.13 -27.86
C GLY A 36 -4.08 25.67 -27.64
N GLU A 37 -4.46 26.74 -28.33
CA GLU A 37 -5.78 27.38 -28.20
C GLU A 37 -6.47 27.55 -29.56
N GLU A 38 -5.76 28.09 -30.56
CA GLU A 38 -6.26 28.38 -31.90
C GLU A 38 -5.90 27.26 -32.89
N VAL A 39 -6.74 27.12 -33.94
CA VAL A 39 -6.55 26.12 -34.99
C VAL A 39 -6.73 26.78 -36.35
N ASP A 40 -5.63 26.96 -37.07
CA ASP A 40 -5.63 27.42 -38.46
C ASP A 40 -5.51 26.25 -39.43
N ARG A 41 -6.19 26.35 -40.57
CA ARG A 41 -6.34 25.24 -41.53
C ARG A 41 -6.09 25.72 -42.95
N ASP A 42 -5.24 25.02 -43.68
CA ASP A 42 -4.92 25.35 -45.07
C ASP A 42 -4.70 24.09 -45.91
N VAL A 43 -4.86 24.20 -47.23
CA VAL A 43 -4.47 23.17 -48.19
C VAL A 43 -3.28 23.67 -48.99
N VAL A 44 -2.15 22.97 -48.86
CA VAL A 44 -0.85 23.46 -49.35
C VAL A 44 -0.20 22.46 -50.30
N SER A 45 0.56 22.94 -51.28
CA SER A 45 1.44 22.06 -52.06
C SER A 45 2.66 21.67 -51.23
N HIS A 46 3.34 20.57 -51.57
CA HIS A 46 4.60 20.18 -50.93
C HIS A 46 5.62 21.34 -50.83
N ARG A 47 5.72 22.16 -51.88
CA ARG A 47 6.62 23.33 -51.91
C ARG A 47 6.17 24.42 -50.94
N LYS A 48 4.86 24.65 -50.81
CA LYS A 48 4.32 25.64 -49.86
C LYS A 48 4.47 25.15 -48.43
N LEU A 49 4.22 23.86 -48.17
CA LEU A 49 4.43 23.22 -46.86
C LEU A 49 5.88 23.41 -46.38
N ARG A 50 6.87 23.03 -47.19
CA ARG A 50 8.29 23.23 -46.82
C ARG A 50 8.63 24.67 -46.50
N ARG A 51 8.11 25.61 -47.32
CA ARG A 51 8.33 27.03 -47.08
C ARG A 51 7.70 27.50 -45.76
N LEU A 52 6.50 27.03 -45.41
CA LEU A 52 5.86 27.37 -44.13
C LEU A 52 6.65 26.79 -42.95
N ILE A 53 7.12 25.55 -43.04
CA ILE A 53 7.99 24.95 -42.02
C ILE A 53 9.28 25.77 -41.85
N ASP A 54 9.91 26.21 -42.94
CA ASP A 54 11.13 27.02 -42.90
C ASP A 54 10.87 28.46 -42.40
N ASP A 55 9.72 29.05 -42.72
CA ASP A 55 9.38 30.44 -42.36
C ASP A 55 8.89 30.55 -40.91
N GLU A 56 8.15 29.56 -40.42
CA GLU A 56 7.50 29.57 -39.09
C GLU A 56 8.22 28.73 -38.04
N GLU A 57 9.10 27.83 -38.45
CA GLU A 57 9.90 26.95 -37.58
C GLU A 57 9.06 26.29 -36.47
N PRO A 58 8.00 25.53 -36.81
CA PRO A 58 7.15 24.88 -35.81
C PRO A 58 7.99 23.93 -34.96
N ALA A 59 7.65 23.79 -33.68
CA ALA A 59 8.36 22.87 -32.80
C ALA A 59 8.17 21.42 -33.26
N ILE A 60 6.97 21.08 -33.74
CA ILE A 60 6.62 19.74 -34.20
C ILE A 60 5.86 19.81 -35.53
N VAL A 61 6.23 18.93 -36.46
CA VAL A 61 5.42 18.53 -37.61
C VAL A 61 4.91 17.11 -37.32
N ALA A 62 3.61 16.96 -37.13
CA ALA A 62 2.93 15.74 -36.76
C ALA A 62 2.17 15.14 -37.94
N THR A 63 2.27 13.83 -38.11
CA THR A 63 1.53 13.04 -39.11
C THR A 63 1.14 11.70 -38.50
N ASP A 64 0.15 11.03 -39.08
CA ASP A 64 -0.20 9.66 -38.69
C ASP A 64 0.72 8.62 -39.35
N ASN A 65 1.41 8.97 -40.45
CA ASN A 65 2.39 8.12 -41.12
C ASN A 65 3.47 8.97 -41.81
N MET A 66 4.73 8.77 -41.41
CA MET A 66 5.87 9.48 -41.99
C MET A 66 5.99 9.37 -43.51
N TYR A 67 5.47 8.30 -44.12
CA TYR A 67 5.52 8.09 -45.57
C TYR A 67 4.50 8.94 -46.36
N GLU A 68 3.69 9.74 -45.66
CA GLU A 68 2.89 10.79 -46.27
C GLU A 68 3.74 12.00 -46.72
N LEU A 69 4.85 12.22 -46.04
CA LEU A 69 5.78 13.31 -46.35
C LEU A 69 6.95 12.86 -47.23
N ALA A 70 7.14 11.54 -47.37
CA ALA A 70 8.22 10.95 -48.16
C ALA A 70 7.82 9.60 -48.76
N ALA A 71 8.11 9.36 -50.04
CA ALA A 71 7.68 8.13 -50.71
C ALA A 71 8.44 6.85 -50.30
N ASP A 72 9.65 7.01 -49.77
CA ASP A 72 10.60 5.96 -49.39
C ASP A 72 11.58 6.45 -48.31
N LYS A 73 12.41 5.54 -47.80
CA LYS A 73 13.39 5.81 -46.74
C LYS A 73 14.39 6.90 -47.12
N ASP A 74 14.91 6.91 -48.34
CA ASP A 74 15.91 7.90 -48.77
C ASP A 74 15.31 9.31 -48.84
N GLN A 75 14.08 9.41 -49.34
CA GLN A 75 13.32 10.66 -49.36
C GLN A 75 12.97 11.15 -47.96
N LEU A 76 12.69 10.24 -47.02
CA LEU A 76 12.41 10.58 -45.63
C LEU A 76 13.66 11.14 -44.94
N VAL A 77 14.82 10.47 -45.09
CA VAL A 77 16.11 10.97 -44.59
C VAL A 77 16.41 12.35 -45.17
N HIS A 78 16.16 12.55 -46.46
CA HIS A 78 16.34 13.86 -47.09
C HIS A 78 15.38 14.91 -46.50
N PHE A 79 14.10 14.58 -46.29
CA PHE A 79 13.12 15.47 -45.68
C PHE A 79 13.51 15.87 -44.26
N LEU A 80 13.88 14.90 -43.41
CA LEU A 80 14.38 15.13 -42.04
C LEU A 80 15.62 16.02 -42.02
N GLY A 81 16.49 15.88 -43.02
CA GLY A 81 17.68 16.73 -43.18
C GLY A 81 17.37 18.17 -43.61
N THR A 82 16.17 18.44 -44.14
CA THR A 82 15.73 19.79 -44.54
C THR A 82 14.96 20.54 -43.46
N LEU A 83 14.49 19.87 -42.41
CA LEU A 83 13.77 20.53 -41.32
C LEU A 83 14.67 21.52 -40.57
N PRO A 84 14.11 22.64 -40.05
CA PRO A 84 14.80 23.54 -39.14
C PRO A 84 15.36 22.79 -37.92
N THR A 85 16.44 23.29 -37.33
CA THR A 85 17.17 22.56 -36.28
C THR A 85 16.36 22.31 -35.01
N GLY A 86 15.35 23.13 -34.73
CA GLY A 86 14.42 22.97 -33.60
C GLY A 86 13.15 22.18 -33.94
N THR A 87 12.89 21.89 -35.21
CA THR A 87 11.66 21.24 -35.68
C THR A 87 11.82 19.73 -35.70
N LYS A 88 10.86 19.04 -35.08
CA LYS A 88 10.81 17.58 -35.04
C LYS A 88 9.73 17.03 -35.95
N LEU A 89 10.00 15.94 -36.67
CA LEU A 89 8.96 15.14 -37.31
C LEU A 89 8.43 14.11 -36.31
N VAL A 90 7.12 14.02 -36.15
CA VAL A 90 6.47 13.13 -35.18
C VAL A 90 5.43 12.28 -35.88
N GLN A 91 5.50 10.97 -35.66
CA GLN A 91 4.44 10.03 -35.99
C GLN A 91 3.58 9.77 -34.77
N VAL A 92 2.30 10.17 -34.79
CA VAL A 92 1.43 10.11 -33.60
C VAL A 92 0.81 8.72 -33.36
N THR A 93 0.86 7.84 -34.35
CA THR A 93 0.20 6.53 -34.35
C THR A 93 1.04 5.41 -33.76
N GLY A 94 2.33 5.62 -33.49
CA GLY A 94 3.24 4.60 -33.01
C GLY A 94 4.61 4.68 -33.68
N ASP A 95 5.37 3.62 -33.50
CA ASP A 95 6.73 3.42 -34.04
C ASP A 95 6.69 2.74 -35.42
N GLU A 96 7.47 1.67 -35.61
CA GLU A 96 7.46 0.85 -36.82
C GLU A 96 6.11 0.14 -37.06
N GLN A 97 5.28 -0.03 -36.03
CA GLN A 97 3.96 -0.65 -36.11
C GLN A 97 2.83 0.34 -35.74
N PRO A 98 2.49 1.27 -36.65
CA PRO A 98 1.50 2.30 -36.36
C PRO A 98 0.10 1.72 -36.12
N GLU A 99 -0.55 2.18 -35.05
CA GLU A 99 -1.96 1.92 -34.78
C GLU A 99 -2.86 2.86 -35.60
N PRO A 100 -4.14 2.52 -35.84
CA PRO A 100 -5.07 3.44 -36.50
C PRO A 100 -5.22 4.76 -35.73
N LEU A 101 -5.05 5.90 -36.41
CA LEU A 101 -5.18 7.24 -35.81
C LEU A 101 -6.48 7.42 -35.02
N SER A 102 -7.60 6.89 -35.55
CA SER A 102 -8.90 6.88 -34.88
C SER A 102 -8.89 6.27 -33.47
N ARG A 103 -8.06 5.26 -33.23
CA ARG A 103 -7.92 4.61 -31.92
C ARG A 103 -7.10 5.48 -30.97
N VAL A 104 -5.98 6.02 -31.47
CA VAL A 104 -5.10 6.89 -30.68
C VAL A 104 -5.83 8.18 -30.29
N ALA A 105 -6.50 8.84 -31.24
CA ALA A 105 -7.30 10.03 -30.97
C ALA A 105 -8.40 9.76 -29.93
N LYS A 106 -9.09 8.62 -30.03
CA LYS A 106 -10.12 8.21 -29.05
C LYS A 106 -9.52 8.00 -27.65
N ARG A 107 -8.33 7.37 -27.55
CA ARG A 107 -7.63 7.13 -26.28
C ARG A 107 -7.33 8.45 -25.55
N HIS A 108 -6.97 9.49 -26.30
CA HIS A 108 -6.61 10.79 -25.76
C HIS A 108 -7.75 11.82 -25.76
N GLY A 109 -9.00 11.40 -26.00
CA GLY A 109 -10.16 12.30 -25.99
C GLY A 109 -10.14 13.36 -27.10
N ILE A 110 -9.36 13.16 -28.15
CA ILE A 110 -9.19 14.12 -29.25
C ILE A 110 -10.25 13.90 -30.33
N PRO A 111 -10.93 14.96 -30.80
CA PRO A 111 -11.90 14.85 -31.89
C PRO A 111 -11.26 14.27 -33.15
N TYR A 112 -11.93 13.28 -33.75
CA TYR A 112 -11.44 12.60 -34.95
C TYR A 112 -12.52 12.53 -36.04
N GLY A 113 -12.08 12.61 -37.29
CA GLY A 113 -12.88 12.27 -38.47
C GLY A 113 -11.99 11.90 -39.65
N LYS A 114 -12.51 11.08 -40.58
CA LYS A 114 -11.78 10.53 -41.74
C LYS A 114 -11.49 11.53 -42.86
N GLU A 115 -11.73 12.80 -42.64
CA GLU A 115 -11.47 13.84 -43.63
C GLU A 115 -10.03 14.30 -43.42
N PRO A 116 -9.20 14.47 -44.46
CA PRO A 116 -7.77 14.73 -44.26
C PRO A 116 -7.45 15.89 -43.31
N MET A 117 -8.23 16.97 -43.41
CA MET A 117 -8.12 18.13 -42.50
C MET A 117 -8.38 17.78 -41.02
N LYS A 118 -9.26 16.82 -40.74
CA LYS A 118 -9.55 16.35 -39.39
C LYS A 118 -8.49 15.37 -38.89
N GLU A 119 -7.87 14.60 -39.77
CA GLU A 119 -6.76 13.71 -39.43
C GLU A 119 -5.51 14.52 -39.11
N ALA A 120 -5.20 15.54 -39.93
CA ALA A 120 -4.17 16.54 -39.64
C ALA A 120 -4.43 17.27 -38.31
N GLU A 121 -5.66 17.73 -38.03
CA GLU A 121 -5.98 18.36 -36.74
C GLU A 121 -5.82 17.40 -35.55
N ALA A 122 -6.25 16.15 -35.70
CA ALA A 122 -6.07 15.13 -34.66
C ALA A 122 -4.59 14.86 -34.39
N ALA A 123 -3.76 14.78 -35.44
CA ALA A 123 -2.32 14.61 -35.32
C ALA A 123 -1.64 15.80 -34.63
N ALA A 124 -1.99 17.04 -35.01
CA ALA A 124 -1.48 18.25 -34.36
C ALA A 124 -1.80 18.26 -32.86
N ARG A 125 -3.05 18.00 -32.51
CA ARG A 125 -3.50 17.94 -31.11
C ARG A 125 -2.81 16.82 -30.34
N LEU A 126 -2.67 15.62 -30.92
CA LEU A 126 -2.00 14.48 -30.28
C LEU A 126 -0.54 14.81 -29.96
N ALA A 127 0.20 15.34 -30.93
CA ALA A 127 1.58 15.74 -30.73
C ALA A 127 1.74 16.87 -29.71
N ALA A 128 0.81 17.83 -29.68
CA ALA A 128 0.78 18.88 -28.65
C ALA A 128 0.53 18.32 -27.23
N HIS A 129 -0.18 17.18 -27.12
CA HIS A 129 -0.33 16.42 -25.87
C HIS A 129 0.84 15.45 -25.62
N ASN A 130 1.96 15.63 -26.32
CA ASN A 130 3.18 14.84 -26.21
C ASN A 130 2.98 13.34 -26.57
N VAL A 131 2.01 13.05 -27.44
CA VAL A 131 1.70 11.70 -27.93
C VAL A 131 2.34 11.48 -29.29
N GLY A 132 3.10 10.40 -29.42
CA GLY A 132 3.75 10.00 -30.67
C GLY A 132 5.24 9.73 -30.50
N TYR A 133 5.90 9.50 -31.62
CA TYR A 133 7.32 9.19 -31.69
C TYR A 133 8.01 10.18 -32.64
N GLU A 134 9.06 10.85 -32.16
CA GLU A 134 10.01 11.59 -33.00
C GLU A 134 10.71 10.64 -33.95
N VAL A 135 10.60 10.93 -35.24
CA VAL A 135 11.21 10.17 -36.33
C VAL A 135 12.58 10.78 -36.63
N SER A 136 13.66 10.07 -36.30
CA SER A 136 15.03 10.50 -36.55
C SER A 136 15.75 9.52 -37.46
N ALA A 137 16.68 10.02 -38.29
CA ALA A 137 17.60 9.19 -39.07
C ALA A 137 19.06 9.62 -38.87
N PHE A 138 19.31 10.43 -37.84
CA PHE A 138 20.61 11.05 -37.58
C PHE A 138 21.07 10.71 -36.16
N THR A 139 22.38 10.57 -35.98
CA THR A 139 22.98 10.51 -34.65
C THR A 139 23.02 11.90 -34.02
N ASP A 140 23.39 11.97 -32.75
CA ASP A 140 23.69 13.23 -32.08
C ASP A 140 25.13 13.71 -32.37
N THR A 141 25.71 13.24 -33.48
CA THR A 141 27.04 13.61 -33.98
C THR A 141 26.91 14.41 -35.27
N THR A 142 27.70 15.48 -35.39
CA THR A 142 27.67 16.38 -36.53
C THR A 142 29.06 16.59 -37.12
N GLU A 143 29.19 16.37 -38.44
CA GLU A 143 30.39 16.70 -39.20
C GLU A 143 30.38 18.18 -39.59
N VAL A 144 31.34 18.96 -39.09
CA VAL A 144 31.64 20.32 -39.54
C VAL A 144 32.86 20.29 -40.46
N LYS A 145 32.63 20.48 -41.76
CA LYS A 145 33.66 20.42 -42.78
C LYS A 145 34.04 21.80 -43.29
N VAL A 146 35.26 22.20 -43.01
CA VAL A 146 35.87 23.43 -43.52
C VAL A 146 36.70 23.08 -44.75
N SER A 147 36.25 23.51 -45.93
CA SER A 147 36.89 23.22 -47.20
C SER A 147 37.09 24.46 -48.06
N ARG A 148 37.81 24.31 -49.17
CA ARG A 148 37.96 25.39 -50.16
C ARG A 148 36.62 25.75 -50.80
N GLY A 149 36.27 27.03 -50.79
CA GLY A 149 35.03 27.54 -51.42
C GLY A 149 35.09 27.70 -52.94
N ARG A 150 36.28 27.54 -53.54
CA ARG A 150 36.57 27.75 -54.98
C ARG A 150 37.56 26.71 -55.50
N SER A 151 37.50 26.40 -56.79
CA SER A 151 38.52 25.59 -57.45
C SER A 151 39.79 26.42 -57.70
N THR A 152 40.94 25.76 -57.59
CA THR A 152 42.21 26.23 -58.12
C THR A 152 42.21 25.89 -59.60
N GLY A 153 42.03 26.88 -60.48
CA GLY A 153 41.95 26.67 -61.94
C GLY A 153 43.23 26.08 -62.54
N SER A 154 43.21 25.75 -63.84
CA SER A 154 44.34 25.11 -64.54
C SER A 154 45.33 26.14 -65.11
N GLY A 155 46.47 26.38 -64.45
CA GLY A 155 47.70 26.90 -65.08
C GLY A 155 47.94 28.43 -65.04
N GLY A 156 49.00 28.89 -64.35
CA GLY A 156 49.60 30.21 -64.54
C GLY A 156 50.71 30.62 -63.54
N TRP A 157 51.50 31.66 -63.86
CA TRP A 157 52.63 32.16 -63.04
C TRP A 157 52.24 32.65 -61.62
N SER A 158 50.94 32.78 -61.33
CA SER A 158 50.38 33.20 -60.03
C SER A 158 49.57 32.12 -59.31
N GLU A 159 49.55 30.89 -59.83
CA GLU A 159 48.72 29.79 -59.35
C GLU A 159 49.11 29.33 -57.94
N ASP A 160 50.40 29.09 -57.69
CA ASP A 160 50.90 28.66 -56.37
C ASP A 160 50.58 29.68 -55.26
N ARG A 161 50.66 30.98 -55.58
CA ARG A 161 50.30 32.06 -54.65
C ARG A 161 48.80 32.02 -54.33
N TYR A 162 47.95 31.78 -55.34
CA TYR A 162 46.50 31.74 -55.18
C TYR A 162 46.05 30.50 -54.38
N THR A 163 46.59 29.32 -54.72
CA THR A 163 46.38 28.06 -54.01
C THR A 163 46.81 28.17 -52.55
N ARG A 164 48.01 28.74 -52.29
CA ARG A 164 48.51 28.98 -50.93
C ARG A 164 47.60 29.90 -50.11
N ARG A 165 47.05 30.95 -50.74
CA ARG A 165 46.12 31.87 -50.07
C ARG A 165 44.80 31.16 -49.69
N ILE A 166 44.26 30.34 -50.58
CA ILE A 166 43.04 29.55 -50.32
C ILE A 166 43.28 28.58 -49.17
N HIS A 167 44.33 27.74 -49.24
CA HIS A 167 44.64 26.78 -48.19
C HIS A 167 44.94 27.47 -46.85
N GLY A 168 45.61 28.62 -46.87
CA GLY A 168 45.84 29.43 -45.68
C GLY A 168 44.55 30.00 -45.09
N SER A 169 43.56 30.31 -45.93
CA SER A 169 42.23 30.78 -45.49
C SER A 169 41.42 29.64 -44.88
N VAL A 170 41.45 28.44 -45.47
CA VAL A 170 40.85 27.23 -44.89
C VAL A 170 41.47 26.96 -43.53
N LYS A 171 42.81 26.97 -43.43
CA LYS A 171 43.53 26.78 -42.16
C LYS A 171 43.19 27.81 -41.09
N ARG A 172 42.97 29.07 -41.47
CA ARG A 172 42.52 30.10 -40.53
C ARG A 172 41.11 29.80 -40.04
N ARG A 173 40.18 29.55 -40.96
CA ARG A 173 38.78 29.28 -40.60
C ARG A 173 38.63 28.01 -39.77
N SER A 174 39.42 26.96 -40.05
CA SER A 174 39.43 25.75 -39.21
C SER A 174 39.81 26.06 -37.77
N ARG A 175 40.77 26.96 -37.52
CA ARG A 175 41.13 27.36 -36.15
C ARG A 175 40.08 28.22 -35.47
N GLU A 176 39.36 29.04 -36.24
CA GLU A 176 38.21 29.77 -35.71
C GLU A 176 37.12 28.80 -35.29
N VAL A 177 36.77 27.82 -36.13
CA VAL A 177 35.81 26.76 -35.78
C VAL A 177 36.26 25.97 -34.55
N GLU A 178 37.54 25.60 -34.48
CA GLU A 178 38.13 24.91 -33.33
C GLU A 178 37.95 25.72 -32.04
N SER A 179 38.27 27.03 -32.07
CA SER A 179 38.05 27.93 -30.93
C SER A 179 36.58 28.08 -30.58
N ASP A 180 35.70 28.23 -31.58
CA ASP A 180 34.26 28.37 -31.38
C ASP A 180 33.69 27.12 -30.67
N LEU A 181 34.15 25.91 -31.03
CA LEU A 181 33.76 24.66 -30.39
C LEU A 181 34.33 24.51 -28.97
N GLU A 182 35.59 24.86 -28.75
CA GLU A 182 36.23 24.87 -27.42
C GLU A 182 35.52 25.84 -26.46
N ASP A 183 35.19 27.05 -26.94
CA ASP A 183 34.48 28.07 -26.17
C ASP A 183 33.05 27.63 -25.80
N ALA A 184 32.42 26.80 -26.62
CA ALA A 184 31.11 26.19 -26.35
C ALA A 184 31.20 24.90 -25.51
N ASN A 185 32.41 24.45 -25.15
CA ASN A 185 32.64 23.22 -24.40
C ASN A 185 32.03 21.97 -25.08
N LEU A 186 32.18 21.88 -26.41
CA LEU A 186 31.76 20.73 -27.20
C LEU A 186 32.93 19.79 -27.45
N GLU A 187 32.70 18.48 -27.29
CA GLU A 187 33.69 17.46 -27.61
C GLU A 187 33.76 17.26 -29.13
N TYR A 188 34.98 17.18 -29.66
CA TYR A 188 35.19 16.99 -31.09
C TYR A 188 36.49 16.24 -31.41
N GLU A 189 36.44 15.45 -32.47
CA GLU A 189 37.62 14.95 -33.17
C GLU A 189 37.90 15.81 -34.41
N LYS A 190 39.17 16.04 -34.73
CA LYS A 190 39.58 16.88 -35.86
C LYS A 190 40.52 16.15 -36.79
N GLU A 191 40.06 15.93 -38.02
CA GLU A 191 40.87 15.43 -39.11
C GLU A 191 41.28 16.56 -40.06
N VAL A 192 42.57 16.63 -40.39
CA VAL A 192 43.09 17.68 -41.27
C VAL A 192 43.82 17.09 -42.45
N ARG A 193 43.43 17.50 -43.66
CA ARG A 193 44.19 17.24 -44.88
C ARG A 193 45.10 18.41 -45.20
N GLU A 194 46.38 18.27 -44.89
CA GLU A 194 47.37 19.30 -45.19
C GLU A 194 47.63 19.44 -46.71
N SER A 195 47.93 20.67 -47.13
CA SER A 195 48.35 20.97 -48.50
C SER A 195 49.30 22.17 -48.52
N TYR A 196 49.74 22.58 -49.71
CA TYR A 196 50.78 23.59 -49.85
C TYR A 196 50.42 24.92 -49.15
N GLY A 197 51.07 25.16 -48.00
CA GLY A 197 50.93 26.37 -47.19
C GLY A 197 49.64 26.52 -46.38
N GLY A 198 48.86 25.46 -46.19
CA GLY A 198 47.63 25.49 -45.39
C GLY A 198 46.88 24.15 -45.40
N TYR A 199 45.56 24.18 -45.29
CA TYR A 199 44.71 22.97 -45.32
C TYR A 199 43.91 22.90 -46.62
N ALA A 200 43.81 21.71 -47.21
CA ALA A 200 42.87 21.44 -48.30
C ALA A 200 41.43 21.39 -47.76
N ASN A 201 41.26 20.72 -46.63
CA ASN A 201 40.08 20.71 -45.78
C ASN A 201 40.45 20.32 -44.35
N ALA A 202 39.57 20.67 -43.42
CA ALA A 202 39.52 20.12 -42.07
C ALA A 202 38.10 19.63 -41.82
N ILE A 203 37.97 18.49 -41.17
CA ILE A 203 36.71 17.87 -40.77
C ILE A 203 36.72 17.83 -39.25
N PHE A 204 35.65 18.31 -38.63
CA PHE A 204 35.43 18.20 -37.20
C PHE A 204 34.23 17.28 -36.99
N THR A 205 34.43 16.17 -36.31
CA THR A 205 33.35 15.29 -35.87
C THR A 205 32.98 15.74 -34.47
N VAL A 206 31.84 16.42 -34.32
CA VAL A 206 31.43 17.06 -33.07
C VAL A 206 30.31 16.26 -32.43
N GLU A 207 30.45 15.95 -31.15
CA GLU A 207 29.37 15.38 -30.35
C GLU A 207 28.39 16.50 -29.97
N GLY A 208 27.27 16.56 -30.69
CA GLY A 208 26.26 17.60 -30.53
C GLY A 208 25.40 17.78 -31.76
N LYS A 209 24.20 18.33 -31.55
CA LYS A 209 23.27 18.68 -32.61
C LYS A 209 23.72 19.94 -33.35
N PRO A 210 23.32 20.13 -34.63
CA PRO A 210 23.65 21.34 -35.38
C PRO A 210 23.22 22.65 -34.73
N SER A 211 22.17 22.65 -33.90
CA SER A 211 21.69 23.81 -33.13
C SER A 211 22.62 24.21 -31.98
N GLU A 212 23.40 23.26 -31.45
CA GLU A 212 24.31 23.47 -30.32
C GLU A 212 25.68 23.94 -30.80
N ILE A 213 25.99 23.69 -32.08
CA ILE A 213 27.25 24.08 -32.70
C ILE A 213 27.24 25.59 -33.02
N PRO A 214 28.16 26.39 -32.44
CA PRO A 214 28.22 27.84 -32.61
C PRO A 214 28.79 28.27 -33.99
N VAL A 215 28.62 27.43 -35.00
CA VAL A 215 29.14 27.62 -36.36
C VAL A 215 27.99 27.52 -37.34
N SER A 216 27.81 28.55 -38.17
CA SER A 216 26.80 28.54 -39.22
C SER A 216 27.35 27.94 -40.53
N ARG A 217 26.51 27.22 -41.27
CA ARG A 217 26.77 26.87 -42.68
C ARG A 217 27.01 28.16 -43.48
N ASN A 218 28.19 28.30 -44.09
CA ASN A 218 28.52 29.52 -44.84
C ASN A 218 29.48 29.23 -45.99
N ARG A 219 29.27 29.92 -47.11
CA ARG A 219 30.23 30.02 -48.21
C ARG A 219 30.74 31.46 -48.28
N SER A 220 31.87 31.73 -47.64
CA SER A 220 32.49 33.06 -47.61
C SER A 220 33.85 33.06 -48.28
N GLY A 221 33.95 33.78 -49.40
CA GLY A 221 35.21 33.99 -50.11
C GLY A 221 35.90 32.69 -50.53
N ASP A 222 37.08 32.43 -49.96
CA ASP A 222 37.95 31.30 -50.30
C ASP A 222 37.57 30.00 -49.53
N VAL A 223 36.62 30.05 -48.60
CA VAL A 223 36.28 28.95 -47.69
C VAL A 223 34.79 28.61 -47.76
N ARG A 224 34.48 27.33 -47.56
CA ARG A 224 33.12 26.82 -47.35
C ARG A 224 33.10 26.03 -46.05
N VAL A 225 32.07 26.24 -45.24
CA VAL A 225 31.74 25.43 -44.07
C VAL A 225 30.46 24.67 -44.38
N GLU A 226 30.57 23.35 -44.45
CA GLU A 226 29.47 22.40 -44.56
C GLU A 226 29.24 21.81 -43.16
N ILE A 227 27.97 21.61 -42.78
CA ILE A 227 27.59 21.05 -41.47
C ILE A 227 26.57 19.97 -41.77
N GLU A 228 26.92 18.72 -41.58
CA GLU A 228 26.09 17.57 -41.91
C GLU A 228 25.95 16.68 -40.67
N ARG A 229 24.72 16.34 -40.29
CA ARG A 229 24.51 15.34 -39.25
C ARG A 229 24.90 13.98 -39.78
N GLU A 230 25.60 13.21 -38.97
CA GLU A 230 25.91 11.83 -39.31
C GLU A 230 24.63 10.99 -39.39
N ARG A 231 24.55 10.17 -40.43
CA ARG A 231 23.35 9.38 -40.74
C ARG A 231 23.43 8.04 -40.02
N ARG A 232 22.29 7.57 -39.52
CA ARG A 232 22.14 6.19 -39.05
C ARG A 232 21.85 5.25 -40.22
N ASP A 233 22.15 3.97 -40.03
CA ASP A 233 21.79 2.91 -40.97
C ASP A 233 20.27 2.69 -41.06
N GLY A 234 19.49 3.20 -40.09
CA GLY A 234 18.04 3.02 -39.96
C GLY A 234 17.28 4.31 -39.63
N ILE A 235 15.94 4.21 -39.63
CA ILE A 235 15.06 5.21 -39.03
C ILE A 235 14.85 4.78 -37.58
N GLU A 236 14.99 5.72 -36.65
CA GLU A 236 14.79 5.52 -35.22
C GLU A 236 13.50 6.26 -34.80
N PHE A 237 12.69 5.60 -33.97
CA PHE A 237 11.48 6.17 -33.38
C PHE A 237 11.72 6.43 -31.90
N ARG A 238 11.83 7.71 -31.52
CA ARG A 238 12.03 8.12 -30.11
C ARG A 238 10.70 8.63 -29.55
N PRO A 239 10.11 7.99 -28.52
CA PRO A 239 8.88 8.48 -27.89
C PRO A 239 8.96 9.97 -27.50
N LEU A 240 7.94 10.77 -27.86
CA LEU A 240 7.83 12.18 -27.46
C LEU A 240 7.68 12.33 -25.95
N ALA A 241 6.82 11.50 -25.37
CA ALA A 241 6.86 11.22 -23.96
C ALA A 241 8.07 10.32 -23.70
N LYS A 242 9.16 10.87 -23.14
CA LYS A 242 10.19 10.03 -22.51
C LYS A 242 9.47 8.98 -21.67
N ARG A 243 9.90 7.71 -21.77
CA ARG A 243 9.46 6.64 -20.85
C ARG A 243 9.40 7.28 -19.47
N ARG A 244 8.22 7.28 -18.87
CA ARG A 244 8.00 8.10 -17.69
C ARG A 244 9.02 7.68 -16.65
N ASP A 245 9.57 8.68 -15.99
CA ASP A 245 10.51 8.53 -14.89
C ASP A 245 10.02 7.39 -13.98
N HIS A 246 10.95 6.66 -13.39
CA HIS A 246 10.58 5.59 -12.48
C HIS A 246 9.85 6.19 -11.27
N VAL A 247 8.75 5.57 -10.85
CA VAL A 247 7.89 6.12 -9.80
C VAL A 247 7.63 5.10 -8.71
N ILE A 248 7.31 5.65 -7.55
CA ILE A 248 6.73 4.95 -6.41
C ILE A 248 5.23 5.18 -6.48
N VAL A 249 4.46 4.10 -6.40
CA VAL A 249 3.00 4.14 -6.51
C VAL A 249 2.37 3.69 -5.20
N GLY A 250 1.60 4.57 -4.58
CA GLY A 250 0.78 4.21 -3.42
C GLY A 250 -0.64 3.88 -3.86
N ILE A 251 -1.22 2.81 -3.34
CA ILE A 251 -2.58 2.37 -3.69
C ILE A 251 -3.39 2.14 -2.42
N ASP A 252 -4.51 2.84 -2.30
CA ASP A 252 -5.55 2.56 -1.29
C ASP A 252 -6.69 1.76 -1.94
N PRO A 253 -6.82 0.44 -1.65
CA PRO A 253 -7.87 -0.39 -2.20
C PRO A 253 -9.17 -0.32 -1.37
N GLY A 254 -10.32 -0.12 -2.02
CA GLY A 254 -11.60 -0.14 -1.30
C GLY A 254 -12.80 0.09 -2.18
N THR A 255 -13.86 0.68 -1.60
CA THR A 255 -15.03 1.13 -2.37
C THR A 255 -14.69 2.29 -3.31
N THR A 256 -13.65 3.03 -2.97
CA THR A 256 -12.96 3.98 -3.83
C THR A 256 -11.52 3.48 -3.93
N THR A 257 -11.03 3.24 -5.13
CA THR A 257 -9.61 2.98 -5.35
C THR A 257 -8.93 4.32 -5.56
N ALA A 258 -7.91 4.60 -4.74
CA ALA A 258 -7.07 5.78 -4.92
C ALA A 258 -5.64 5.37 -5.23
N VAL A 259 -4.97 6.21 -6.01
CA VAL A 259 -3.60 6.03 -6.46
C VAL A 259 -2.86 7.34 -6.33
N ALA A 260 -1.64 7.29 -5.82
CA ALA A 260 -0.71 8.40 -5.79
C ALA A 260 0.60 8.00 -6.49
N ILE A 261 1.17 8.95 -7.24
CA ILE A 261 2.43 8.81 -7.98
C ILE A 261 3.46 9.74 -7.34
N VAL A 262 4.59 9.18 -6.93
CA VAL A 262 5.71 9.90 -6.32
C VAL A 262 6.99 9.60 -7.11
N GLY A 263 7.80 10.64 -7.36
CA GLY A 263 9.10 10.51 -8.04
C GLY A 263 10.19 9.93 -7.15
N LEU A 264 11.38 9.69 -7.70
CA LEU A 264 12.55 9.17 -6.95
C LEU A 264 13.25 10.25 -6.11
N GLU A 265 12.78 11.49 -6.16
CA GLU A 265 13.18 12.60 -5.29
C GLU A 265 12.12 12.93 -4.22
N GLY A 266 11.04 12.14 -4.14
CA GLY A 266 10.01 12.25 -3.11
C GLY A 266 8.94 13.30 -3.40
N GLU A 267 8.91 13.86 -4.61
CA GLU A 267 7.87 14.78 -5.06
C GLU A 267 6.60 14.04 -5.50
N VAL A 268 5.44 14.54 -5.07
CA VAL A 268 4.15 14.02 -5.51
C VAL A 268 3.86 14.53 -6.92
N LEU A 269 3.79 13.63 -7.89
CA LEU A 269 3.62 13.93 -9.32
C LEU A 269 2.16 14.03 -9.73
N ASP A 270 1.32 13.12 -9.22
CA ASP A 270 -0.12 13.10 -9.48
C ASP A 270 -0.87 12.21 -8.46
N VAL A 271 -2.15 12.50 -8.21
CA VAL A 271 -3.01 11.74 -7.30
C VAL A 271 -4.42 11.68 -7.86
N TRP A 272 -5.06 10.51 -7.76
CA TRP A 272 -6.39 10.29 -8.32
C TRP A 272 -7.16 9.23 -7.55
N SER A 273 -8.48 9.34 -7.54
CA SER A 273 -9.39 8.38 -6.94
C SER A 273 -10.62 8.13 -7.80
N SER A 274 -11.12 6.90 -7.80
CA SER A 274 -12.32 6.51 -8.54
C SER A 274 -13.09 5.39 -7.83
N ARG A 275 -14.42 5.46 -7.92
CA ARG A 275 -15.35 4.43 -7.41
C ARG A 275 -15.83 3.45 -8.48
N THR A 276 -15.61 3.79 -9.75
CA THR A 276 -16.15 3.04 -10.89
C THR A 276 -15.07 2.44 -11.78
N SER A 277 -13.80 2.83 -11.56
CA SER A 277 -12.70 2.35 -12.38
C SER A 277 -12.34 0.91 -12.04
N ASP A 278 -12.09 0.13 -13.09
CA ASP A 278 -11.61 -1.23 -12.97
C ASP A 278 -10.08 -1.27 -12.84
N THR A 279 -9.53 -2.45 -12.56
CA THR A 279 -8.08 -2.63 -12.41
C THR A 279 -7.31 -2.24 -13.67
N ALA A 280 -7.89 -2.41 -14.86
CA ALA A 280 -7.22 -2.10 -16.12
C ALA A 280 -7.11 -0.58 -16.33
N GLU A 281 -8.18 0.18 -16.05
CA GLU A 281 -8.16 1.64 -16.07
C GLU A 281 -7.14 2.20 -15.08
N VAL A 282 -7.04 1.61 -13.88
CA VAL A 282 -6.06 2.03 -12.87
C VAL A 282 -4.64 1.72 -13.34
N ILE A 283 -4.41 0.55 -13.93
CA ILE A 283 -3.11 0.17 -14.51
C ILE A 283 -2.72 1.15 -15.62
N GLU A 284 -3.65 1.43 -16.53
CA GLU A 284 -3.43 2.37 -17.63
C GLU A 284 -3.13 3.76 -17.09
N TRP A 285 -3.88 4.25 -16.09
CA TRP A 285 -3.65 5.55 -15.46
C TRP A 285 -2.25 5.66 -14.83
N ILE A 286 -1.77 4.59 -14.18
CA ILE A 286 -0.43 4.51 -13.58
C ILE A 286 0.65 4.47 -14.66
N VAL A 287 0.50 3.58 -15.64
CA VAL A 287 1.36 3.49 -16.84
C VAL A 287 1.28 4.75 -17.65
N GLU A 288 0.25 5.59 -17.42
CA GLU A 288 0.04 6.95 -17.93
C GLU A 288 0.64 8.09 -17.07
N ARG A 289 1.28 7.80 -15.94
CA ARG A 289 2.15 8.77 -15.22
C ARG A 289 3.57 8.34 -14.94
N GLY A 290 3.89 7.04 -14.95
CA GLY A 290 5.18 6.55 -14.46
C GLY A 290 5.47 5.11 -14.85
N ARG A 291 6.73 4.68 -14.70
CA ARG A 291 7.08 3.25 -14.63
C ARG A 291 7.20 2.84 -13.16
N PRO A 292 6.24 2.09 -12.60
CA PRO A 292 6.26 1.74 -11.18
C PRO A 292 7.46 0.83 -10.87
N ILE A 293 8.29 1.22 -9.93
CA ILE A 293 9.37 0.37 -9.38
C ILE A 293 9.06 -0.11 -7.96
N VAL A 294 8.22 0.64 -7.24
CA VAL A 294 7.70 0.29 -5.92
C VAL A 294 6.19 0.50 -5.94
N VAL A 295 5.45 -0.49 -5.43
CA VAL A 295 4.02 -0.40 -5.14
C VAL A 295 3.80 -0.53 -3.64
N ALA A 296 3.17 0.47 -3.05
CA ALA A 296 3.05 0.68 -1.62
C ALA A 296 1.58 0.60 -1.15
N ALA A 297 1.38 0.05 0.04
CA ALA A 297 0.11 0.14 0.79
C ALA A 297 0.37 0.71 2.19
N ASP A 298 -0.63 1.40 2.74
CA ASP A 298 -0.62 2.01 4.07
C ASP A 298 -0.94 1.04 5.22
N VAL A 299 -1.23 -0.22 4.89
CA VAL A 299 -1.62 -1.29 5.81
C VAL A 299 -0.74 -2.53 5.65
N THR A 300 -0.68 -3.37 6.69
CA THR A 300 0.07 -4.63 6.70
C THR A 300 -0.79 -5.79 7.19
N PRO A 301 -0.78 -6.95 6.51
CA PRO A 301 -0.02 -7.28 5.30
C PRO A 301 -0.59 -6.60 4.03
N ILE A 302 0.19 -6.61 2.93
CA ILE A 302 -0.22 -6.00 1.66
C ILE A 302 -1.56 -6.57 1.17
N PRO A 303 -2.56 -5.73 0.82
CA PRO A 303 -3.85 -6.21 0.32
C PRO A 303 -3.72 -6.93 -1.02
N GLU A 304 -4.55 -7.95 -1.28
CA GLU A 304 -4.50 -8.74 -2.54
C GLU A 304 -4.67 -7.88 -3.80
N THR A 305 -5.47 -6.82 -3.74
CA THR A 305 -5.66 -5.90 -4.87
C THR A 305 -4.37 -5.15 -5.19
N VAL A 306 -3.66 -4.67 -4.17
CA VAL A 306 -2.37 -3.98 -4.31
C VAL A 306 -1.31 -4.96 -4.81
N GLU A 307 -1.31 -6.19 -4.30
CA GLU A 307 -0.42 -7.26 -4.77
C GLU A 307 -0.62 -7.59 -6.27
N LYS A 308 -1.85 -7.51 -6.80
CA LYS A 308 -2.11 -7.67 -8.24
C LYS A 308 -1.51 -6.54 -9.07
N PHE A 309 -1.62 -5.30 -8.60
CA PHE A 309 -0.97 -4.15 -9.26
C PHE A 309 0.54 -4.30 -9.23
N ARG A 310 1.12 -4.60 -8.06
CA ARG A 310 2.56 -4.86 -7.89
C ARG A 310 3.08 -5.88 -8.92
N ARG A 311 2.41 -7.03 -9.06
CA ARG A 311 2.78 -8.07 -10.03
C ARG A 311 2.61 -7.66 -11.48
N SER A 312 1.61 -6.82 -11.77
CA SER A 312 1.36 -6.33 -13.13
C SER A 312 2.46 -5.39 -13.61
N PHE A 313 3.16 -4.73 -12.69
CA PHE A 313 4.28 -3.83 -12.98
C PHE A 313 5.66 -4.45 -12.77
N ASP A 314 5.74 -5.68 -12.27
CA ASP A 314 6.99 -6.30 -11.81
C ASP A 314 7.75 -5.40 -10.81
N ALA A 315 7.00 -4.80 -9.88
CA ALA A 315 7.52 -3.83 -8.93
C ALA A 315 7.82 -4.45 -7.56
N ALA A 316 8.72 -3.82 -6.81
CA ALA A 316 8.91 -4.11 -5.39
C ALA A 316 7.66 -3.75 -4.58
N GLY A 317 7.38 -4.50 -3.53
CA GLY A 317 6.25 -4.23 -2.64
C GLY A 317 6.73 -3.52 -1.38
N TRP A 318 6.02 -2.49 -0.94
CA TRP A 318 6.27 -1.84 0.34
C TRP A 318 5.01 -1.81 1.22
N THR A 319 5.19 -2.09 2.50
CA THR A 319 4.16 -1.95 3.55
C THR A 319 4.83 -1.55 4.85
N PRO A 320 4.13 -0.78 5.72
CA PRO A 320 4.67 -0.43 7.03
C PRO A 320 4.78 -1.63 7.97
N GLU A 321 5.54 -1.50 9.07
CA GLU A 321 5.62 -2.53 10.13
C GLU A 321 4.27 -2.74 10.86
N THR A 322 3.47 -1.67 10.94
CA THR A 322 2.11 -1.64 11.48
C THR A 322 1.28 -0.66 10.66
N ASP A 323 -0.04 -0.87 10.57
CA ASP A 323 -0.96 0.05 9.86
C ASP A 323 -0.71 1.51 10.24
N LEU A 324 -0.57 2.37 9.23
CA LEU A 324 -0.27 3.78 9.45
C LEU A 324 -1.42 4.50 10.18
N PRO A 325 -1.17 5.15 11.32
CA PRO A 325 -2.17 5.97 12.01
C PRO A 325 -2.63 7.16 11.16
N ILE A 326 -3.90 7.57 11.29
CA ILE A 326 -4.49 8.66 10.51
C ILE A 326 -3.73 9.99 10.72
N ASP A 327 -3.29 10.26 11.95
CA ASP A 327 -2.53 11.46 12.30
C ASP A 327 -1.14 11.49 11.64
N GLU A 328 -0.48 10.34 11.51
CA GLU A 328 0.77 10.21 10.77
C GLU A 328 0.58 10.45 9.27
N LYS A 329 -0.46 9.85 8.67
CA LYS A 329 -0.81 10.10 7.25
C LYS A 329 -1.07 11.58 6.99
N GLN A 330 -1.84 12.25 7.85
CA GLN A 330 -2.12 13.68 7.75
C GLN A 330 -0.85 14.53 7.91
N HIS A 331 0.03 14.15 8.84
CA HIS A 331 1.27 14.88 9.05
C HIS A 331 2.19 14.81 7.83
N ARG A 332 2.34 13.62 7.23
CA ARG A 332 3.25 13.39 6.10
C ARG A 332 2.75 14.03 4.80
N THR A 333 1.43 14.10 4.61
CA THR A 333 0.78 14.64 3.41
C THR A 333 0.43 16.12 3.50
N ARG A 334 0.73 16.81 4.63
CA ARG A 334 0.30 18.20 4.90
C ARG A 334 0.71 19.25 3.86
N GLU A 335 1.77 18.98 3.09
CA GLU A 335 2.35 19.90 2.11
C GLU A 335 1.77 19.67 0.70
N HIS A 336 0.89 18.69 0.54
CA HIS A 336 0.32 18.27 -0.74
C HIS A 336 -1.22 18.32 -0.70
N PRO A 337 -1.86 18.84 -1.75
CA PRO A 337 -3.31 18.84 -1.84
C PRO A 337 -3.85 17.44 -2.15
N TYR A 338 -5.00 17.09 -1.54
CA TYR A 338 -5.78 15.91 -1.84
C TYR A 338 -7.27 16.22 -1.69
N ASP A 339 -8.12 15.53 -2.46
CA ASP A 339 -9.57 15.78 -2.50
C ASP A 339 -10.36 14.93 -1.50
N ASP A 340 -9.84 13.76 -1.13
CA ASP A 340 -10.50 12.82 -0.22
C ASP A 340 -9.51 12.03 0.65
N ASP A 341 -10.04 11.33 1.66
CA ASP A 341 -9.25 10.53 2.59
C ASP A 341 -8.53 9.35 1.92
N HIS A 342 -9.03 8.83 0.80
CA HIS A 342 -8.40 7.72 0.07
C HIS A 342 -7.17 8.19 -0.69
N GLN A 343 -7.26 9.37 -1.33
CA GLN A 343 -6.12 10.04 -1.95
C GLN A 343 -5.03 10.34 -0.93
N ARG A 344 -5.39 10.79 0.27
CA ARG A 344 -4.44 10.98 1.38
C ARG A 344 -3.75 9.67 1.74
N ASP A 345 -4.51 8.58 1.88
CA ASP A 345 -3.97 7.29 2.33
C ASP A 345 -3.06 6.66 1.26
N ALA A 346 -3.44 6.72 -0.01
CA ALA A 346 -2.58 6.33 -1.13
C ALA A 346 -1.29 7.18 -1.21
N MET A 347 -1.41 8.50 -1.03
CA MET A 347 -0.26 9.41 -1.03
C MET A 347 0.68 9.15 0.16
N ALA A 348 0.12 8.91 1.35
CA ALA A 348 0.90 8.56 2.53
C ALA A 348 1.68 7.26 2.31
N ALA A 349 1.05 6.22 1.74
CA ALA A 349 1.73 4.97 1.41
C ALA A 349 2.93 5.20 0.48
N ALA A 350 2.77 6.00 -0.58
CA ALA A 350 3.85 6.30 -1.52
C ALA A 350 4.99 7.11 -0.86
N LEU A 351 4.66 8.12 -0.05
CA LEU A 351 5.66 8.97 0.60
C LEU A 351 6.43 8.23 1.71
N TYR A 352 5.78 7.36 2.49
CA TYR A 352 6.48 6.53 3.46
C TYR A 352 7.34 5.45 2.80
N ALA A 353 6.90 4.90 1.67
CA ALA A 353 7.74 4.01 0.86
C ALA A 353 8.98 4.73 0.33
N PHE A 354 8.85 6.00 -0.09
CA PHE A 354 10.00 6.84 -0.43
C PHE A 354 10.93 7.04 0.77
N ASP A 355 10.40 7.41 1.93
CA ASP A 355 11.21 7.67 3.14
C ASP A 355 12.05 6.44 3.53
N ASP A 356 11.49 5.24 3.40
CA ASP A 356 12.18 3.98 3.71
C ASP A 356 13.29 3.64 2.70
N HIS A 357 13.14 4.09 1.44
CA HIS A 357 14.10 3.85 0.36
C HIS A 357 15.05 5.04 0.10
N GLU A 358 14.89 6.17 0.78
CA GLU A 358 15.65 7.41 0.56
C GLU A 358 17.17 7.16 0.65
N ASP A 359 17.61 6.49 1.71
CA ASP A 359 19.02 6.12 1.93
C ASP A 359 19.56 5.17 0.84
N GLN A 360 18.70 4.34 0.27
CA GLN A 360 19.06 3.44 -0.83
C GLN A 360 19.22 4.21 -2.13
N PHE A 361 18.25 5.06 -2.48
CA PHE A 361 18.29 5.90 -3.68
C PHE A 361 19.49 6.84 -3.67
N GLU A 362 19.81 7.47 -2.54
CA GLU A 362 20.96 8.36 -2.43
C GLU A 362 22.30 7.60 -2.55
N ARG A 363 22.36 6.36 -2.07
CA ARG A 363 23.54 5.50 -2.21
C ARG A 363 23.77 5.06 -3.65
N ILE A 364 22.70 4.74 -4.38
CA ILE A 364 22.76 4.41 -5.81
C ILE A 364 23.25 5.64 -6.59
N ALA A 365 22.64 6.81 -6.35
CA ALA A 365 23.03 8.08 -6.97
C ALA A 365 24.52 8.39 -6.80
N ARG A 366 25.09 8.11 -5.62
CA ARG A 366 26.51 8.33 -5.32
C ARG A 366 27.48 7.37 -6.02
N LYS A 367 27.03 6.18 -6.41
CA LYS A 367 27.85 5.15 -7.05
C LYS A 367 27.84 5.25 -8.59
N LEU A 368 26.91 6.01 -9.16
CA LEU A 368 26.73 6.09 -10.60
C LEU A 368 27.81 6.96 -11.27
N PRO A 369 28.46 6.47 -12.33
CA PRO A 369 29.32 7.30 -13.17
C PRO A 369 28.51 8.35 -13.94
N PRO A 370 29.14 9.47 -14.35
CA PRO A 370 28.50 10.47 -15.20
C PRO A 370 28.03 9.85 -16.52
N GLY A 371 26.80 10.15 -16.94
CA GLY A 371 26.23 9.67 -18.21
C GLY A 371 25.34 8.41 -18.09
N VAL A 372 25.36 7.71 -16.95
CA VAL A 372 24.45 6.57 -16.70
C VAL A 372 23.10 7.06 -16.17
N ASP A 373 22.01 6.53 -16.71
CA ASP A 373 20.66 6.84 -16.27
C ASP A 373 20.41 6.30 -14.85
N ARG A 374 20.29 7.23 -13.88
CA ARG A 374 20.06 6.90 -12.47
C ARG A 374 18.78 6.12 -12.27
N ASP A 375 17.73 6.45 -13.00
CA ASP A 375 16.41 5.91 -12.75
C ASP A 375 16.36 4.47 -13.23
N GLU A 376 17.00 4.17 -14.37
CA GLU A 376 17.13 2.81 -14.91
C GLU A 376 17.93 1.88 -13.97
N VAL A 377 19.04 2.37 -13.40
CA VAL A 377 19.81 1.58 -12.42
C VAL A 377 19.05 1.40 -11.12
N THR A 378 18.35 2.44 -10.66
CA THR A 378 17.51 2.37 -9.46
C THR A 378 16.39 1.35 -9.61
N ALA A 379 15.77 1.28 -10.80
CA ALA A 379 14.74 0.30 -11.09
C ALA A 379 15.24 -1.15 -10.98
N ARG A 380 16.40 -1.48 -11.59
CA ARG A 380 16.95 -2.84 -11.53
C ARG A 380 17.39 -3.25 -10.13
N VAL A 381 17.96 -2.32 -9.35
CA VAL A 381 18.39 -2.58 -7.97
C VAL A 381 17.20 -2.80 -7.03
N VAL A 382 16.12 -2.04 -7.20
CA VAL A 382 14.98 -2.04 -6.27
C VAL A 382 13.96 -3.11 -6.65
N ALA A 383 13.60 -3.22 -7.93
CA ALA A 383 12.62 -4.21 -8.40
C ALA A 383 13.25 -5.59 -8.66
N GLY A 384 14.49 -5.64 -9.14
CA GLY A 384 15.21 -6.88 -9.46
C GLY A 384 16.11 -7.42 -8.33
N GLU A 385 16.24 -6.69 -7.22
CA GLU A 385 17.15 -6.99 -6.09
C GLU A 385 18.63 -7.16 -6.51
N GLU A 386 19.02 -6.54 -7.63
CA GLU A 386 20.38 -6.62 -8.17
C GLU A 386 21.35 -5.69 -7.41
N SER A 387 22.65 -6.02 -7.41
CA SER A 387 23.65 -5.08 -6.90
C SER A 387 23.94 -3.98 -7.92
N VAL A 388 24.24 -2.78 -7.44
CA VAL A 388 24.64 -1.65 -8.31
C VAL A 388 25.84 -2.04 -9.18
N GLU A 389 26.77 -2.83 -8.65
CA GLU A 389 27.93 -3.31 -9.40
C GLU A 389 27.54 -4.28 -10.52
N ALA A 390 26.57 -5.18 -10.30
CA ALA A 390 26.11 -6.11 -11.33
C ALA A 390 25.39 -5.38 -12.48
N VAL A 391 24.54 -4.41 -12.13
CA VAL A 391 23.82 -3.60 -13.14
C VAL A 391 24.79 -2.80 -14.01
N LEU A 392 25.87 -2.27 -13.43
CA LEU A 392 26.88 -1.53 -14.19
C LEU A 392 27.69 -2.44 -15.12
N THR A 393 28.05 -3.65 -14.69
CA THR A 393 28.75 -4.62 -15.55
C THR A 393 27.88 -5.09 -16.72
N ASP A 394 26.60 -5.36 -16.49
CA ASP A 394 25.68 -5.72 -17.57
C ASP A 394 25.48 -4.58 -18.58
N LEU A 395 25.55 -3.33 -18.14
CA LEU A 395 25.51 -2.16 -19.04
C LEU A 395 26.82 -1.95 -19.81
N GLU A 396 27.97 -2.37 -19.26
CA GLU A 396 29.27 -2.31 -19.93
C GLU A 396 29.47 -3.45 -20.95
N ASP A 397 28.94 -4.65 -20.67
CA ASP A 397 29.08 -5.84 -21.53
C ASP A 397 28.22 -5.79 -22.82
N ASP A 398 27.18 -4.95 -22.87
CA ASP A 398 26.35 -4.74 -24.08
C ASP A 398 27.01 -3.80 -25.12
N ASP A 399 28.06 -3.06 -24.76
CA ASP A 399 28.74 -2.08 -25.63
C ASP A 399 30.05 -2.61 -26.29
N GLU A 400 30.55 -3.81 -25.93
CA GLU A 400 31.75 -4.41 -26.54
C GLU A 400 31.40 -5.57 -27.50
N ALA A 401 30.95 -5.25 -28.70
CA ALA A 401 31.01 -6.20 -29.82
C ALA A 401 31.26 -5.49 -31.16
N ASP A 402 32.54 -5.38 -31.55
CA ASP A 402 33.02 -5.77 -32.89
C ASP A 402 34.50 -5.39 -33.09
N GLU A 403 35.41 -6.29 -32.74
CA GLU A 403 36.74 -6.36 -33.37
C GLU A 403 37.08 -7.80 -33.74
N GLU A 404 36.81 -8.22 -34.99
CA GLU A 404 37.59 -9.31 -35.60
C GLU A 404 37.91 -9.06 -37.09
N SER A 405 39.18 -8.70 -37.29
CA SER A 405 40.21 -9.33 -38.13
C SER A 405 39.94 -9.79 -39.58
N THR A 406 40.98 -9.55 -40.38
CA THR A 406 41.12 -9.69 -41.84
C THR A 406 41.32 -11.11 -42.39
N GLU A 407 40.92 -11.26 -43.66
CA GLU A 407 41.38 -12.19 -44.73
C GLU A 407 40.87 -13.64 -44.77
N HIS A 408 39.96 -13.91 -45.72
CA HIS A 408 40.15 -14.90 -46.81
C HIS A 408 39.05 -14.77 -47.87
N GLU A 409 39.41 -14.69 -49.16
CA GLU A 409 38.47 -14.83 -50.28
C GLU A 409 38.15 -16.31 -50.53
N PRO A 410 36.85 -16.69 -50.54
CA PRO A 410 36.38 -17.77 -51.40
C PRO A 410 35.20 -17.32 -52.28
N ARG A 411 35.08 -18.01 -53.43
CA ARG A 411 34.08 -17.88 -54.52
C ARG A 411 32.79 -17.14 -54.15
N GLU A 412 32.36 -16.24 -55.04
CA GLU A 412 31.03 -15.63 -55.02
C GLU A 412 29.94 -16.72 -54.98
N LEU A 413 29.30 -16.86 -53.81
CA LEU A 413 28.12 -17.68 -53.60
C LEU A 413 26.98 -17.11 -54.43
N THR A 414 26.19 -17.98 -55.06
CA THR A 414 24.93 -17.58 -55.69
C THR A 414 23.96 -17.02 -54.64
N GLU A 415 23.00 -16.19 -55.04
CA GLU A 415 22.03 -15.56 -54.11
C GLU A 415 21.25 -16.60 -53.28
N GLU A 416 20.98 -17.79 -53.84
CA GLU A 416 20.38 -18.91 -53.08
C GLU A 416 21.35 -19.49 -52.05
N GLU A 417 22.63 -19.65 -52.37
CA GLU A 417 23.64 -20.15 -51.42
C GLU A 417 23.92 -19.14 -50.30
N LYS A 418 23.89 -17.84 -50.57
CA LYS A 418 23.95 -16.80 -49.54
C LYS A 418 22.76 -16.89 -48.59
N ARG A 419 21.55 -17.02 -49.15
CA ARG A 419 20.33 -17.14 -48.36
C ARG A 419 20.29 -18.42 -47.52
N ILE A 420 20.76 -19.53 -48.05
CA ILE A 420 20.90 -20.79 -47.30
C ILE A 420 21.90 -20.59 -46.15
N LYS A 421 23.06 -19.99 -46.41
CA LYS A 421 24.07 -19.70 -45.39
C LYS A 421 23.59 -18.75 -44.30
N ASP A 422 22.74 -17.78 -44.65
CA ASP A 422 22.14 -16.86 -43.68
C ASP A 422 21.09 -17.56 -42.82
N LEU A 423 20.28 -18.43 -43.42
CA LEU A 423 19.32 -19.27 -42.68
C LEU A 423 20.03 -20.27 -41.77
N GLU A 424 21.10 -20.91 -42.22
CA GLU A 424 21.92 -21.81 -41.40
C GLU A 424 22.53 -21.07 -40.21
N ARG A 425 23.09 -19.87 -40.42
CA ARG A 425 23.60 -19.03 -39.33
C ARG A 425 22.50 -18.60 -38.35
N GLN A 426 21.29 -18.32 -38.82
CA GLN A 426 20.16 -18.02 -37.95
C GLN A 426 19.73 -19.25 -37.15
N VAL A 427 19.68 -20.42 -37.78
CA VAL A 427 19.35 -21.68 -37.09
C VAL A 427 20.39 -21.99 -36.02
N ASP A 428 21.68 -21.85 -36.31
CA ASP A 428 22.76 -22.07 -35.33
C ASP A 428 22.66 -21.09 -34.16
N ARG A 429 22.39 -19.81 -34.43
CA ARG A 429 22.18 -18.79 -33.39
C ARG A 429 20.97 -19.11 -32.51
N LEU A 430 19.85 -19.49 -33.14
CA LEU A 430 18.63 -19.87 -32.42
C LEU A 430 18.85 -21.14 -31.58
N GLN A 431 19.57 -22.13 -32.10
CA GLN A 431 19.90 -23.34 -31.37
C GLN A 431 20.83 -23.06 -30.18
N SER A 432 21.82 -22.19 -30.35
CA SER A 432 22.67 -21.75 -29.24
C SER A 432 21.88 -21.01 -28.18
N HIS A 433 20.95 -20.15 -28.58
CA HIS A 433 20.09 -19.41 -27.65
C HIS A 433 19.14 -20.34 -26.90
N VAL A 434 18.55 -21.33 -27.58
CA VAL A 434 17.75 -22.38 -26.93
C VAL A 434 18.60 -23.15 -25.92
N GLY A 435 19.83 -23.53 -26.26
CA GLY A 435 20.72 -24.20 -25.31
C GLY A 435 20.99 -23.35 -24.06
N THR A 436 21.28 -22.06 -24.22
CA THR A 436 21.45 -21.14 -23.07
C THR A 436 20.19 -21.00 -22.23
N LEU A 437 19.00 -20.99 -22.86
CA LEU A 437 17.74 -20.95 -22.14
C LEU A 437 17.43 -22.25 -21.39
N GLU A 438 17.78 -23.41 -21.98
CA GLU A 438 17.66 -24.72 -21.35
C GLU A 438 18.60 -24.82 -20.13
N ASP A 439 19.85 -24.37 -20.25
CA ASP A 439 20.82 -24.34 -19.15
C ASP A 439 20.33 -23.44 -18.00
N ARG A 440 19.78 -22.25 -18.32
CA ARG A 440 19.19 -21.35 -17.32
C ARG A 440 17.95 -21.95 -16.65
N LEU A 441 17.13 -22.71 -17.38
CA LEU A 441 15.98 -23.40 -16.79
C LEU A 441 16.43 -24.47 -15.81
N GLU A 442 17.45 -25.25 -16.16
CA GLU A 442 18.01 -26.28 -15.28
C GLU A 442 18.58 -25.66 -14.00
N GLU A 443 19.35 -24.57 -14.10
CA GLU A 443 19.87 -23.85 -12.93
C GLU A 443 18.74 -23.31 -12.02
N ARG A 444 17.63 -22.85 -12.61
CA ARG A 444 16.48 -22.35 -11.85
C ARG A 444 15.70 -23.47 -11.19
N ASP A 445 15.53 -24.60 -11.86
CA ASP A 445 14.89 -25.79 -11.31
C ASP A 445 15.70 -26.36 -10.13
N ASP A 446 17.03 -26.43 -10.25
CA ASP A 446 17.93 -26.81 -9.15
C ASP A 446 17.80 -25.85 -7.96
N ARG A 447 17.75 -24.54 -8.24
CA ARG A 447 17.57 -23.53 -7.19
C ARG A 447 16.22 -23.65 -6.49
N ILE A 448 15.16 -23.98 -7.23
CA ILE A 448 13.84 -24.23 -6.66
C ILE A 448 13.90 -25.45 -5.73
N GLU A 449 14.54 -26.54 -6.14
CA GLU A 449 14.64 -27.75 -5.32
C GLU A 449 15.39 -27.48 -4.00
N ASP A 450 16.48 -26.70 -4.06
CA ASP A 450 17.23 -26.26 -2.87
C ASP A 450 16.37 -25.43 -1.92
N LEU A 451 15.64 -24.44 -2.45
CA LEU A 451 14.77 -23.56 -1.66
C LEU A 451 13.59 -24.34 -1.04
N GLU A 452 13.02 -25.30 -1.77
CA GLU A 452 11.98 -26.19 -1.26
C GLU A 452 12.50 -27.09 -0.12
N ALA A 453 13.73 -27.60 -0.24
CA ALA A 453 14.38 -28.37 0.82
C ALA A 453 14.59 -27.51 2.08
N GLU A 454 15.09 -26.28 1.94
CA GLU A 454 15.29 -25.34 3.04
C GLU A 454 13.97 -24.96 3.72
N LEU A 455 12.93 -24.68 2.93
CA LEU A 455 11.59 -24.39 3.42
C LEU A 455 11.03 -25.57 4.23
N THR A 456 11.32 -26.80 3.81
CA THR A 456 10.87 -28.00 4.51
C THR A 456 11.57 -28.17 5.86
N VAL A 457 12.86 -27.85 5.93
CA VAL A 457 13.64 -27.82 7.18
C VAL A 457 13.09 -26.75 8.12
N SER A 458 12.92 -25.52 7.63
CA SER A 458 12.39 -24.39 8.40
C SER A 458 11.00 -24.70 8.98
N LYS A 459 10.07 -25.21 8.15
CA LYS A 459 8.73 -25.65 8.60
C LYS A 459 8.80 -26.72 9.69
N ARG A 460 9.79 -27.61 9.66
CA ARG A 460 9.96 -28.65 10.69
C ARG A 460 10.44 -28.06 12.01
N GLU A 461 11.36 -27.10 11.97
CA GLU A 461 11.85 -26.39 13.15
C GLU A 461 10.76 -25.55 13.79
N GLU A 462 9.98 -24.83 12.99
CA GLU A 462 8.86 -24.03 13.46
C GLU A 462 7.79 -24.89 14.13
N ARG A 463 7.43 -26.03 13.52
CA ARG A 463 6.54 -27.03 14.14
C ARG A 463 7.08 -27.56 15.48
N LYS A 464 8.40 -27.73 15.61
CA LYS A 464 9.05 -28.16 16.85
C LYS A 464 8.98 -27.06 17.91
N LYS A 465 9.20 -25.80 17.53
CA LYS A 465 9.08 -24.62 18.39
C LYS A 465 7.65 -24.46 18.91
N VAL A 466 6.66 -24.49 18.02
CA VAL A 466 5.23 -24.43 18.39
C VAL A 466 4.82 -25.55 19.36
N ARG A 467 5.32 -26.78 19.17
CA ARG A 467 5.07 -27.87 20.13
C ARG A 467 5.69 -27.56 21.51
N LYS A 468 6.91 -27.06 21.52
CA LYS A 468 7.62 -26.70 22.76
C LYS A 468 6.89 -25.56 23.49
N ASP A 469 6.47 -24.53 22.78
CA ASP A 469 5.76 -23.38 23.37
C ASP A 469 4.40 -23.81 23.94
N ARG A 470 3.66 -24.69 23.24
CA ARG A 470 2.43 -25.28 23.77
C ARG A 470 2.65 -26.12 25.02
N GLU A 471 3.77 -26.83 25.09
CA GLU A 471 4.14 -27.61 26.28
C GLU A 471 4.49 -26.69 27.45
N VAL A 472 5.29 -25.65 27.21
CA VAL A 472 5.63 -24.62 28.20
C VAL A 472 4.36 -23.94 28.72
N SER A 473 3.49 -23.43 27.84
CA SER A 473 2.22 -22.82 28.24
C SER A 473 1.32 -23.77 29.04
N ARG A 474 1.32 -25.08 28.72
CA ARG A 474 0.56 -26.07 29.50
C ARG A 474 1.16 -26.26 30.89
N LEU A 475 2.49 -26.33 30.99
CA LEU A 475 3.21 -26.48 32.26
C LEU A 475 3.03 -25.24 33.14
N GLU A 476 3.13 -24.04 32.58
CA GLU A 476 2.91 -22.77 33.29
C GLU A 476 1.50 -22.67 33.86
N ARG A 477 0.47 -22.99 33.06
CA ARG A 477 -0.92 -23.03 33.56
C ARG A 477 -1.11 -24.04 34.69
N LYS A 478 -0.41 -25.17 34.63
CA LYS A 478 -0.45 -26.18 35.70
C LYS A 478 0.29 -25.68 36.94
N ALA A 479 1.45 -25.04 36.79
CA ALA A 479 2.20 -24.45 37.89
C ALA A 479 1.37 -23.40 38.61
N ASN A 480 0.80 -22.43 37.88
CA ASN A 480 -0.06 -21.39 38.45
C ASN A 480 -1.28 -21.96 39.18
N ARG A 481 -1.87 -23.05 38.68
CA ARG A 481 -2.98 -23.73 39.37
C ARG A 481 -2.51 -24.36 40.68
N LEU A 482 -1.44 -25.13 40.64
CA LEU A 482 -0.88 -25.79 41.83
C LEU A 482 -0.43 -24.77 42.88
N GLU A 483 0.09 -23.62 42.47
CA GLU A 483 0.44 -22.53 43.37
C GLU A 483 -0.78 -21.99 44.10
N ARG A 484 -1.88 -21.72 43.38
CA ARG A 484 -3.16 -21.27 43.96
C ARG A 484 -3.74 -22.31 44.92
N GLU A 485 -3.83 -23.57 44.50
CA GLU A 485 -4.32 -24.67 45.34
C GLU A 485 -3.48 -24.78 46.64
N ARG A 486 -2.17 -24.57 46.54
CA ARG A 486 -1.27 -24.57 47.70
C ARG A 486 -1.49 -23.37 48.62
N ASP A 487 -1.76 -22.19 48.07
CA ASP A 487 -2.01 -20.99 48.87
C ASP A 487 -3.38 -21.05 49.55
N GLU A 488 -4.43 -21.47 48.83
CA GLU A 488 -5.77 -21.73 49.41
C GLU A 488 -5.70 -22.75 50.55
N ALA A 489 -4.98 -23.86 50.37
CA ALA A 489 -4.81 -24.86 51.42
C ALA A 489 -4.06 -24.32 52.65
N ARG A 490 -3.15 -23.34 52.48
CA ARG A 490 -2.46 -22.70 53.61
C ARG A 490 -3.38 -21.77 54.38
N GLU A 491 -4.17 -20.97 53.67
CA GLU A 491 -5.19 -20.10 54.28
C GLU A 491 -6.22 -20.92 55.07
N GLU A 492 -6.65 -22.07 54.53
CA GLU A 492 -7.55 -22.97 55.24
C GLU A 492 -6.93 -23.56 56.51
N ILE A 493 -5.66 -23.96 56.46
CA ILE A 493 -4.92 -24.43 57.65
C ILE A 493 -4.88 -23.33 58.72
N GLU A 494 -4.52 -22.10 58.35
CA GLU A 494 -4.43 -20.97 59.27
C GLU A 494 -5.81 -20.68 59.91
N ALA A 495 -6.88 -20.66 59.11
CA ALA A 495 -8.24 -20.47 59.61
C ALA A 495 -8.69 -21.59 60.58
N LEU A 496 -8.31 -22.85 60.30
CA LEU A 496 -8.58 -23.98 61.17
C LEU A 496 -7.77 -23.92 62.48
N GLU A 497 -6.51 -23.51 62.42
CA GLU A 497 -5.67 -23.29 63.60
C GLU A 497 -6.27 -22.21 64.50
N ASP A 498 -6.68 -21.08 63.93
CA ASP A 498 -7.39 -20.00 64.65
C ASP A 498 -8.70 -20.48 65.28
N LYS A 499 -9.46 -21.33 64.57
CA LYS A 499 -10.70 -21.90 65.09
C LYS A 499 -10.44 -22.82 66.28
N VAL A 500 -9.40 -23.65 66.19
CA VAL A 500 -8.97 -24.52 67.30
C VAL A 500 -8.49 -23.70 68.49
N GLU A 501 -7.77 -22.61 68.26
CA GLU A 501 -7.34 -21.72 69.33
C GLU A 501 -8.53 -21.03 70.02
N ARG A 502 -9.51 -20.54 69.23
CA ARG A 502 -10.78 -20.01 69.76
C ARG A 502 -11.56 -21.04 70.56
N MET A 503 -11.69 -22.28 70.06
CA MET A 503 -12.32 -23.38 70.81
C MET A 503 -11.57 -23.71 72.11
N LYS A 504 -10.24 -23.67 72.10
CA LYS A 504 -9.42 -23.86 73.32
C LYS A 504 -9.59 -22.71 74.30
N ALA A 505 -9.77 -21.47 73.83
CA ALA A 505 -10.06 -20.31 74.66
C ALA A 505 -11.45 -20.42 75.31
N LEU A 506 -12.46 -20.84 74.54
CA LEU A 506 -13.81 -21.17 75.02
C LEU A 506 -13.79 -22.29 76.07
N TRP A 507 -13.09 -23.40 75.80
CA TRP A 507 -12.98 -24.51 76.76
C TRP A 507 -12.26 -24.09 78.06
N LYS A 508 -11.26 -23.20 77.96
CA LYS A 508 -10.61 -22.60 79.13
C LYS A 508 -11.56 -21.69 79.91
N LEU A 509 -12.41 -20.91 79.24
CA LEU A 509 -13.43 -20.08 79.89
C LEU A 509 -14.48 -20.93 80.62
N ASP A 510 -14.84 -22.08 80.06
CA ASP A 510 -15.85 -22.98 80.61
C ASP A 510 -15.30 -23.88 81.75
N HIS A 511 -13.98 -24.16 81.77
CA HIS A 511 -13.35 -25.08 82.73
C HIS A 511 -12.31 -24.45 83.67
N SER A 512 -12.07 -23.13 83.61
CA SER A 512 -11.21 -22.43 84.58
C SER A 512 -11.92 -21.25 85.24
N ASN A 513 -12.91 -21.57 86.08
CA ASN A 513 -13.21 -20.95 87.38
C ASN A 513 -14.56 -21.47 87.90
N PHE A 514 -14.66 -22.79 88.14
CA PHE A 514 -15.81 -23.39 88.84
C PHE A 514 -15.47 -23.63 90.32
N SER A 515 -15.05 -22.57 90.98
CA SER A 515 -15.06 -22.46 92.44
C SER A 515 -15.40 -21.01 92.75
N ASP A 516 -16.57 -20.83 93.35
CA ASP A 516 -17.21 -19.57 93.71
C ASP A 516 -17.89 -18.83 92.54
N VAL A 517 -19.22 -18.96 92.45
CA VAL A 517 -20.18 -17.84 92.48
C VAL A 517 -21.62 -18.33 92.20
N SER A 518 -22.43 -18.26 93.27
CA SER A 518 -23.87 -18.01 93.37
C SER A 518 -24.92 -18.83 92.60
N ALA A 519 -25.79 -19.45 93.38
CA ALA A 519 -27.07 -20.07 93.07
C ALA A 519 -28.17 -19.09 92.57
N GLU A 520 -27.84 -18.12 91.70
CA GLU A 520 -28.78 -17.13 91.13
C GLU A 520 -28.89 -17.21 89.59
N LYS A 521 -28.42 -18.31 88.98
CA LYS A 521 -28.51 -18.56 87.53
C LYS A 521 -28.87 -20.01 87.17
N GLU A 522 -29.75 -20.64 87.93
CA GLU A 522 -30.52 -21.79 87.42
C GLU A 522 -31.68 -21.22 86.59
N GLY A 523 -31.77 -21.57 85.30
CA GLY A 523 -32.88 -21.18 84.42
C GLY A 523 -32.59 -20.06 83.39
N LEU A 524 -31.35 -19.92 82.90
CA LEU A 524 -31.06 -19.09 81.72
C LEU A 524 -30.80 -19.97 80.50
N VAL A 525 -31.41 -19.65 79.37
CA VAL A 525 -31.23 -20.35 78.09
C VAL A 525 -30.51 -19.44 77.06
N PRO A 526 -29.63 -20.01 76.22
CA PRO A 526 -28.97 -19.26 75.16
C PRO A 526 -29.97 -18.87 74.07
N VAL A 527 -29.82 -17.66 73.54
CA VAL A 527 -30.67 -17.08 72.49
C VAL A 527 -29.81 -16.76 71.27
N LYS A 528 -30.24 -17.26 70.11
CA LYS A 528 -29.62 -17.01 68.81
C LYS A 528 -30.21 -15.73 68.21
N VAL A 529 -29.41 -14.68 68.18
CA VAL A 529 -29.85 -13.38 67.65
C VAL A 529 -29.75 -13.38 66.13
N VAL A 530 -30.85 -13.03 65.48
CA VAL A 530 -30.95 -12.82 64.05
C VAL A 530 -31.36 -11.36 63.85
N GLU A 531 -30.43 -10.56 63.33
CA GLU A 531 -30.61 -9.10 63.19
C GLU A 531 -31.85 -8.72 62.37
N LYS A 532 -32.18 -9.52 61.34
CA LYS A 532 -33.34 -9.28 60.50
C LYS A 532 -33.92 -10.57 59.97
N PHE A 533 -35.24 -10.68 59.89
CA PHE A 533 -35.89 -11.87 59.36
C PHE A 533 -35.70 -11.97 57.82
N THR A 534 -34.57 -12.51 57.39
CA THR A 534 -34.19 -12.76 56.00
C THR A 534 -33.36 -14.02 55.90
N LYS A 535 -33.31 -14.66 54.72
CA LYS A 535 -32.47 -15.87 54.53
C LYS A 535 -30.99 -15.62 54.75
N GLY A 536 -30.52 -14.42 54.42
CA GLY A 536 -29.12 -14.02 54.61
C GLY A 536 -28.76 -13.99 56.09
N ALA A 537 -29.53 -13.24 56.87
CA ALA A 537 -29.30 -13.10 58.31
C ALA A 537 -29.49 -14.41 59.09
N ILE A 538 -30.42 -15.29 58.68
CA ILE A 538 -30.55 -16.63 59.29
C ILE A 538 -29.30 -17.47 59.03
N ARG A 539 -28.78 -17.48 57.79
CA ARG A 539 -27.54 -18.21 57.45
C ARG A 539 -26.31 -17.59 58.10
N GLU A 540 -26.29 -16.27 58.26
CA GLU A 540 -25.22 -15.57 58.95
C GLU A 540 -25.20 -15.96 60.44
N ALA A 541 -26.36 -15.96 61.10
CA ALA A 541 -26.50 -16.43 62.47
C ALA A 541 -26.13 -17.92 62.62
N ASP A 542 -26.51 -18.78 61.67
CA ASP A 542 -26.09 -20.19 61.65
C ASP A 542 -24.58 -20.36 61.44
N ASN A 543 -23.97 -19.60 60.53
CA ASN A 543 -22.51 -19.63 60.33
C ASN A 543 -21.74 -19.13 61.56
N GLN A 544 -22.26 -18.12 62.25
CA GLN A 544 -21.59 -17.48 63.39
C GLN A 544 -21.74 -18.30 64.67
N TYR A 545 -22.93 -18.87 64.92
CA TYR A 545 -23.27 -19.51 66.20
C TYR A 545 -23.75 -20.96 66.11
N GLY A 546 -24.15 -21.43 64.92
CA GLY A 546 -24.92 -22.65 64.70
C GLY A 546 -26.34 -22.54 65.25
N ILE A 547 -27.34 -22.78 64.41
CA ILE A 547 -28.75 -22.90 64.86
C ILE A 547 -29.09 -24.40 64.85
N ALA A 548 -29.42 -24.94 66.02
CA ALA A 548 -29.82 -26.33 66.19
C ALA A 548 -31.30 -26.44 66.60
N ALA A 549 -31.86 -27.62 66.38
CA ALA A 549 -33.21 -27.94 66.86
C ALA A 549 -33.31 -27.74 68.38
N GLY A 550 -34.37 -27.03 68.80
CA GLY A 550 -34.60 -26.67 70.20
C GLY A 550 -33.94 -25.36 70.66
N ASP A 551 -33.27 -24.62 69.79
CA ASP A 551 -32.72 -23.31 70.13
C ASP A 551 -33.83 -22.23 70.24
N VAL A 552 -33.59 -21.23 71.11
CA VAL A 552 -34.41 -20.01 71.18
C VAL A 552 -33.88 -19.01 70.16
N VAL A 553 -34.70 -18.58 69.21
CA VAL A 553 -34.29 -17.63 68.16
C VAL A 553 -34.92 -16.27 68.42
N TYR A 554 -34.11 -15.21 68.40
CA TYR A 554 -34.58 -13.84 68.56
C TYR A 554 -34.41 -13.05 67.25
N LEU A 555 -35.54 -12.62 66.68
CA LEU A 555 -35.62 -11.73 65.52
C LEU A 555 -35.70 -10.28 65.98
N ARG A 556 -34.59 -9.53 65.89
CA ARG A 556 -34.55 -8.10 66.25
C ARG A 556 -35.35 -7.23 65.27
N ASP A 557 -35.48 -7.66 64.02
CA ASP A 557 -36.43 -7.07 63.07
C ASP A 557 -37.17 -8.19 62.34
N ALA A 558 -38.40 -8.47 62.77
CA ALA A 558 -39.27 -9.46 62.12
C ALA A 558 -39.93 -8.93 60.83
N SER A 559 -39.78 -7.66 60.50
CA SER A 559 -40.36 -7.07 59.31
C SER A 559 -39.53 -7.43 58.06
N GLY A 560 -40.18 -8.10 57.09
CA GLY A 560 -39.62 -8.21 55.74
C GLY A 560 -39.41 -9.62 55.18
N ALA A 561 -39.88 -10.67 55.85
CA ALA A 561 -39.79 -12.02 55.30
C ALA A 561 -41.14 -12.62 54.93
N GLY A 562 -41.18 -13.22 53.75
CA GLY A 562 -42.28 -14.04 53.26
C GLY A 562 -41.99 -15.54 53.38
N ARG A 563 -42.78 -16.34 52.67
CA ARG A 563 -42.80 -17.82 52.73
C ARG A 563 -41.45 -18.49 52.88
N SER A 564 -40.56 -18.26 51.92
CA SER A 564 -39.31 -19.01 51.85
C SER A 564 -38.30 -18.73 52.98
N THR A 565 -38.45 -17.64 53.73
CA THR A 565 -37.64 -17.37 54.91
C THR A 565 -38.21 -18.05 56.13
N ALA A 566 -39.54 -18.11 56.25
CA ALA A 566 -40.22 -18.90 57.28
C ALA A 566 -39.94 -20.40 57.09
N ASP A 567 -40.00 -20.90 55.85
CA ASP A 567 -39.63 -22.29 55.54
C ASP A 567 -38.20 -22.62 55.99
N LEU A 568 -37.23 -21.74 55.68
CA LEU A 568 -35.83 -21.93 56.08
C LEU A 568 -35.66 -21.91 57.61
N LEU A 569 -36.36 -21.01 58.31
CA LEU A 569 -36.29 -20.97 59.78
C LEU A 569 -36.91 -22.22 60.40
N ALA A 570 -38.00 -22.73 59.81
CA ALA A 570 -38.67 -23.93 60.27
C ALA A 570 -37.84 -25.21 60.09
N GLU A 571 -36.97 -25.27 59.07
CA GLU A 571 -36.02 -26.39 58.90
C GLU A 571 -35.08 -26.58 60.10
N PHE A 572 -34.81 -25.52 60.87
CA PHE A 572 -33.98 -25.60 62.07
C PHE A 572 -34.75 -26.06 63.31
N ASP A 573 -36.08 -26.18 63.26
CA ASP A 573 -36.94 -26.63 64.37
C ASP A 573 -36.67 -25.90 65.71
N PRO A 574 -36.76 -24.55 65.75
CA PRO A 574 -36.48 -23.78 66.95
C PRO A 574 -37.55 -24.01 68.03
N ARG A 575 -37.13 -23.97 69.31
CA ARG A 575 -38.04 -24.11 70.47
C ARG A 575 -39.07 -22.97 70.53
N VAL A 576 -38.65 -21.75 70.21
CA VAL A 576 -39.51 -20.57 70.09
C VAL A 576 -38.81 -19.51 69.23
N VAL A 577 -39.61 -18.68 68.56
CA VAL A 577 -39.15 -17.48 67.86
C VAL A 577 -39.66 -16.24 68.58
N LEU A 578 -38.76 -15.52 69.24
CA LEU A 578 -39.03 -14.23 69.86
C LEU A 578 -38.86 -13.13 68.81
N LYS A 579 -39.79 -12.18 68.72
CA LYS A 579 -39.73 -11.13 67.69
C LYS A 579 -39.95 -9.72 68.20
N GLU A 580 -39.22 -8.78 67.61
CA GLU A 580 -39.58 -7.36 67.57
C GLU A 580 -40.20 -7.02 66.21
N GLY A 581 -41.35 -6.34 66.22
CA GLY A 581 -42.11 -6.02 65.00
C GLY A 581 -43.13 -7.10 64.59
N GLY A 582 -43.75 -6.90 63.42
CA GLY A 582 -44.80 -7.77 62.88
C GLY A 582 -44.27 -8.76 61.84
N LEU A 583 -44.76 -9.99 61.86
CA LEU A 583 -44.58 -10.95 60.78
C LEU A 583 -45.58 -10.68 59.66
N SER A 584 -45.25 -11.12 58.44
CA SER A 584 -46.24 -11.21 57.38
C SER A 584 -47.25 -12.33 57.69
N GLU A 585 -48.51 -12.19 57.27
CA GLU A 585 -49.55 -13.23 57.46
C GLU A 585 -49.09 -14.59 56.92
N VAL A 586 -48.37 -14.59 55.80
CA VAL A 586 -47.83 -15.80 55.17
C VAL A 586 -46.74 -16.44 56.03
N ALA A 587 -45.85 -15.67 56.63
CA ALA A 587 -44.80 -16.21 57.50
C ALA A 587 -45.36 -16.71 58.83
N ASP A 588 -46.34 -16.00 59.39
CA ASP A 588 -47.07 -16.42 60.58
C ASP A 588 -47.80 -17.76 60.35
N GLU A 589 -48.48 -17.92 59.21
CA GLU A 589 -49.16 -19.16 58.87
C GLU A 589 -48.20 -20.36 58.72
N ILE A 590 -47.03 -20.16 58.10
CA ILE A 590 -46.04 -21.24 57.92
C ILE A 590 -45.42 -21.67 59.25
N LEU A 591 -45.04 -20.71 60.10
CA LEU A 591 -44.51 -21.04 61.42
C LEU A 591 -45.59 -21.73 62.28
N PHE A 592 -46.85 -21.30 62.14
CA PHE A 592 -47.98 -21.95 62.79
C PHE A 592 -48.22 -23.39 62.32
N GLU A 593 -48.19 -23.62 61.00
CA GLU A 593 -48.32 -24.97 60.43
C GLU A 593 -47.15 -25.89 60.79
N ALA A 594 -45.96 -25.32 61.01
CA ALA A 594 -44.78 -26.03 61.51
C ALA A 594 -44.79 -26.26 63.03
N GLU A 595 -45.86 -25.86 63.73
CA GLU A 595 -46.00 -25.94 65.20
C GLU A 595 -44.90 -25.18 65.98
N ILE A 596 -44.34 -24.13 65.38
CA ILE A 596 -43.27 -23.31 65.98
C ILE A 596 -43.90 -22.16 66.78
N PRO A 597 -43.68 -22.08 68.10
CA PRO A 597 -44.16 -20.97 68.91
C PRO A 597 -43.53 -19.63 68.51
N VAL A 598 -44.35 -18.60 68.37
CA VAL A 598 -43.90 -17.23 68.04
C VAL A 598 -44.50 -16.25 69.04
N GLY A 599 -43.63 -15.45 69.68
CA GLY A 599 -44.06 -14.46 70.66
C GLY A 599 -43.28 -13.15 70.60
N PRO A 600 -43.80 -12.08 71.22
CA PRO A 600 -43.10 -10.81 71.28
C PRO A 600 -41.87 -10.91 72.19
N ALA A 601 -40.74 -10.37 71.74
CA ALA A 601 -39.51 -10.33 72.51
C ALA A 601 -39.64 -9.55 73.83
N GLY A 602 -40.58 -8.60 73.90
CA GLY A 602 -40.84 -7.78 75.09
C GLY A 602 -41.40 -8.54 76.28
N ASP A 603 -41.91 -9.76 76.08
CA ASP A 603 -42.45 -10.61 77.15
C ASP A 603 -41.35 -11.45 77.83
N VAL A 604 -40.11 -11.40 77.31
CA VAL A 604 -38.97 -12.17 77.81
C VAL A 604 -37.86 -11.27 78.33
N ALA A 605 -37.43 -11.47 79.58
CA ALA A 605 -36.27 -10.78 80.11
C ALA A 605 -34.98 -11.33 79.48
N MET A 606 -34.48 -10.61 78.47
CA MET A 606 -33.25 -10.95 77.75
C MET A 606 -32.09 -10.03 78.14
N GLN A 607 -30.88 -10.60 78.25
CA GLN A 607 -29.64 -9.86 78.42
C GLN A 607 -28.70 -10.18 77.26
N GLU A 608 -28.35 -9.14 76.50
CA GLU A 608 -27.33 -9.21 75.45
C GLU A 608 -25.94 -8.91 76.04
N VAL A 609 -24.97 -9.77 75.76
CA VAL A 609 -23.55 -9.61 76.11
C VAL A 609 -22.75 -9.85 74.82
N ASP A 610 -22.23 -8.75 74.26
CA ASP A 610 -21.55 -8.73 72.96
C ASP A 610 -22.40 -9.34 71.84
N GLU A 611 -21.94 -10.44 71.24
CA GLU A 611 -22.60 -11.17 70.15
C GLU A 611 -23.55 -12.29 70.64
N LEU A 612 -23.77 -12.39 71.96
CA LEU A 612 -24.55 -13.47 72.58
C LEU A 612 -25.72 -12.91 73.39
N ALA A 613 -26.89 -13.55 73.32
CA ALA A 613 -28.05 -13.22 74.14
C ALA A 613 -28.43 -14.41 75.05
N VAL A 614 -28.88 -14.11 76.26
CA VAL A 614 -29.47 -15.10 77.18
C VAL A 614 -30.83 -14.64 77.66
N ALA A 615 -31.78 -15.58 77.76
CA ALA A 615 -33.15 -15.35 78.22
C ALA A 615 -33.43 -16.17 79.49
N ARG A 616 -34.37 -15.72 80.31
CA ARG A 616 -34.94 -16.55 81.38
C ARG A 616 -35.81 -17.65 80.78
N GLU A 617 -35.55 -18.89 81.18
CA GLU A 617 -36.29 -20.06 80.72
C GLU A 617 -37.77 -19.98 81.11
N GLU A 618 -38.07 -19.48 82.32
CA GLU A 618 -39.44 -19.27 82.79
C GLU A 618 -40.26 -18.33 81.88
N ASP A 619 -39.64 -17.27 81.36
CA ASP A 619 -40.30 -16.31 80.47
C ASP A 619 -40.48 -16.90 79.06
N VAL A 620 -39.49 -17.67 78.59
CA VAL A 620 -39.56 -18.40 77.32
C VAL A 620 -40.69 -19.43 77.33
N ASP A 621 -40.81 -20.19 78.42
CA ASP A 621 -41.87 -21.18 78.60
C ASP A 621 -43.26 -20.52 78.66
N ALA A 622 -43.38 -19.38 79.34
CA ALA A 622 -44.63 -18.61 79.37
C ALA A 622 -45.08 -18.19 77.96
N VAL A 623 -44.15 -17.71 77.11
CA VAL A 623 -44.46 -17.36 75.72
C VAL A 623 -44.93 -18.57 74.90
N ILE A 624 -44.33 -19.74 75.13
CA ILE A 624 -44.71 -20.99 74.46
C ILE A 624 -46.12 -21.43 74.91
N ASP A 625 -46.39 -21.38 76.21
CA ASP A 625 -47.69 -21.72 76.78
C ASP A 625 -48.81 -20.79 76.27
N ASP A 626 -48.56 -19.47 76.23
CA ASP A 626 -49.48 -18.47 75.70
C ASP A 626 -49.77 -18.72 74.21
N TRP A 627 -48.73 -19.05 73.43
CA TRP A 627 -48.89 -19.41 72.03
C TRP A 627 -49.74 -20.67 71.85
N HIS A 628 -49.55 -21.71 72.68
CA HIS A 628 -50.37 -22.92 72.65
C HIS A 628 -51.84 -22.68 73.04
N GLU A 629 -52.12 -21.73 73.94
CA GLU A 629 -53.50 -21.31 74.23
C GLU A 629 -54.15 -20.64 73.02
N LEU A 630 -53.46 -19.66 72.42
CA LEU A 630 -53.91 -18.96 71.22
C LEU A 630 -54.05 -19.90 70.02
N ALA A 631 -53.15 -20.87 69.87
CA ALA A 631 -53.20 -21.85 68.80
C ALA A 631 -54.43 -22.76 68.89
N ARG A 632 -54.81 -23.17 70.11
CA ARG A 632 -56.04 -23.94 70.33
C ARG A 632 -57.28 -23.14 69.98
N GLU A 633 -57.31 -21.85 70.31
CA GLU A 633 -58.41 -20.95 69.91
C GLU A 633 -58.47 -20.78 68.39
N ARG A 634 -57.33 -20.51 67.73
CA ARG A 634 -57.23 -20.39 66.28
C ARG A 634 -57.64 -21.66 65.54
N GLU A 635 -57.34 -22.83 66.09
CA GLU A 635 -57.82 -24.11 65.54
C GLU A 635 -59.33 -24.30 65.68
N LEU A 636 -59.91 -23.92 66.83
CA LEU A 636 -61.35 -23.99 67.07
C LEU A 636 -62.10 -23.06 66.10
N ASP A 637 -61.58 -21.86 65.88
CA ASP A 637 -62.12 -20.89 64.92
C ASP A 637 -62.01 -21.42 63.47
N ARG A 638 -60.87 -22.00 63.08
CA ARG A 638 -60.73 -22.66 61.77
C ARG A 638 -61.74 -23.81 61.61
N LYS A 639 -61.94 -24.64 62.64
CA LYS A 639 -62.93 -25.74 62.63
C LYS A 639 -64.36 -25.20 62.53
N ALA A 640 -64.69 -24.11 63.25
CA ALA A 640 -65.99 -23.46 63.15
C ALA A 640 -66.25 -22.86 61.76
N ALA A 641 -65.26 -22.15 61.19
CA ALA A 641 -65.34 -21.59 59.84
C ALA A 641 -65.47 -22.68 58.76
N MET A 642 -64.76 -23.81 58.91
CA MET A 642 -64.88 -24.97 58.02
C MET A 642 -66.27 -25.62 58.09
N VAL A 643 -66.86 -25.71 59.29
CA VAL A 643 -68.24 -26.20 59.48
C VAL A 643 -69.26 -25.23 58.86
N ASP A 644 -69.10 -23.92 59.04
CA ASP A 644 -69.96 -22.92 58.41
C ASP A 644 -69.84 -22.94 56.87
N GLN A 645 -68.63 -23.15 56.33
CA GLN A 645 -68.41 -23.32 54.90
C GLN A 645 -69.12 -24.57 54.38
N LEU A 646 -68.97 -25.73 55.05
CA LEU A 646 -69.67 -26.97 54.72
C LEU A 646 -71.19 -26.82 54.80
N ILE A 647 -71.71 -26.09 55.79
CA ILE A 647 -73.13 -25.77 55.91
C ILE A 647 -73.58 -24.85 54.77
N SER A 648 -72.76 -23.88 54.35
CA SER A 648 -73.07 -22.98 53.23
C SER A 648 -73.10 -23.72 51.88
N GLU A 649 -72.16 -24.65 51.67
CA GLU A 649 -72.10 -25.51 50.48
C GLU A 649 -73.29 -26.47 50.44
N HIS A 650 -73.70 -27.01 51.60
CA HIS A 650 -74.89 -27.85 51.69
C HIS A 650 -76.19 -27.06 51.48
N ARG A 651 -76.28 -25.82 51.99
CA ARG A 651 -77.42 -24.92 51.80
C ARG A 651 -77.55 -24.41 50.35
N ALA A 652 -76.45 -24.36 49.59
CA ALA A 652 -76.47 -24.04 48.16
C ALA A 652 -76.92 -25.24 47.29
N GLY A 653 -76.80 -26.48 47.79
CA GLY A 653 -77.17 -27.71 47.07
C GLY A 653 -78.65 -28.09 47.08
N ASP A 654 -79.46 -27.54 48.00
CA ASP A 654 -80.90 -27.87 48.13
C ASP A 654 -81.86 -27.04 47.24
N ASN A 655 -81.32 -26.24 46.30
CA ASN A 655 -82.11 -25.40 45.38
C ASN A 655 -82.13 -25.89 43.91
N GLU A 656 -81.69 -27.11 43.63
CA GLU A 656 -81.90 -27.75 42.33
C GLU A 656 -82.77 -29.01 42.47
N VAL A 657 -84.10 -28.82 42.33
CA VAL A 657 -85.06 -29.86 41.94
C VAL A 657 -85.74 -29.43 40.65
#